data_AF-A0A6N3DL68-F1
#
_entry.id   AF-A0A6N3DL68-F1
#
_cell.length_a   1.000
_cell.length_b   1.000
_cell.length_c   1.000
_cell.angle_alpha   90.00
_cell.angle_beta   90.00
_cell.angle_gamma   90.00
#
_symmetry.space_group_name_H-M   'P 1'
#
loop_
_entity.id
_entity.type
_entity.pdbx_description
1 polymer ?
#
loop_
_entity_poly.entity_id
_entity_poly.type
_entity_poly.pdbx_seq_one_letter_code
_entity_poly.pdbx_strand_id
1 'polypeptide(L)'
;MKIKKLTAYLLMSGMILGTMSSDLYTIKAQAVETIEETEDKTPENETPQVPETPEQPETEPENEEVSEAAPAGEIELSAEQFPDQVILTFAGTCDKDGNGSLSEVECMEVEELAMPNAGITDLKGVENFRNLQRVDVSQNAIGDFAPVKDLSSLQILKVNGNPASVLDVTGCSSLKKLYAQNSTFSELHVTGLGSLEEVRIENNHLTDLDLTGLTSLRALSCYGNQLHTLDARPAAVLEVLQADSNGMESLLVEGLGNLKTLHCQNNNLQQISLSGLGALEEFNAANNSLTELIVDEATALKTVLAGNNQLSGEFRFGTAKQVSVENNQITNLIGAEENIAYLNFNNNQLTSLKMDSAAPERVYGNGNNLSLLQFGDVSNLKTLYCAENHLAWTESGKALDLQLSPQTIELKRKYDGEKYWTDLNEVLTPQQLQRTEVLMGENSQIASFDKESGKVFYTGPASALEYYFTAGDVGEDEGNARMLVQAKLTEETVTPPQEEKFHVTIKTNDNSMGTVTIDSADGSYKKGEKAEVIAVANEGFRFVNWTDAEGNVISESNPYVFEVTKDLDLTANFEKIEGSYLIYVESPDPQMGTVTMDPANEGNIYKEGTEITVKAEPKAGYEFAQWLEVTKADGEEVLTPVEGAQAEYKFNAESDRVLRAEFRLAPVPETYYRVVVQSNDENMGTVSMDKEDGAYKKGVTAYVKAEAKEGFEFVGWKEKGQTEYVSKDAEYQFKVTKNTELTGEFKAVEVPHVPGAQEILNDILANNKIPSEVKAGTERLALPEVPEGSKIEIVAVNPEGIIGLDGKVTTPENDTDVIVTIQVTDTNGATAKADVKVLVRGEKSDPDPNPNPDPDSNPNPDPGPDDDHNGNDNNGGNDNNSGNNNGGSHNNGSTSGSHSQSVQTGDNANVIMWAVLLVAAVAAVGAVMIIRRKKK
;
A
#
# COMPACT_ATOMS: atom_id res chain seq x y z
N MET A 1 -22.86 -41.61 7.01
CA MET A 1 -23.21 -40.60 5.99
C MET A 1 -23.11 -39.21 6.64
N LYS A 2 -22.57 -38.14 6.05
CA LYS A 2 -22.77 -37.55 4.70
C LYS A 2 -24.21 -37.04 4.47
N ILE A 3 -24.50 -35.86 5.02
CA ILE A 3 -25.38 -34.85 4.42
C ILE A 3 -24.53 -33.59 4.29
N LYS A 4 -24.47 -32.98 3.10
CA LYS A 4 -23.72 -31.72 2.88
C LYS A 4 -24.66 -30.54 3.15
N LYS A 5 -24.16 -29.51 3.84
CA LYS A 5 -24.76 -28.17 3.77
C LYS A 5 -24.55 -27.60 2.35
N LEU A 6 -25.52 -26.83 1.88
CA LEU A 6 -25.37 -25.97 0.71
C LEU A 6 -25.13 -24.54 1.20
N THR A 7 -24.06 -23.91 0.75
CA THR A 7 -23.77 -22.49 1.01
C THR A 7 -23.80 -21.78 -0.34
N ALA A 8 -24.69 -20.81 -0.50
CA ALA A 8 -24.72 -19.97 -1.70
C ALA A 8 -23.72 -18.83 -1.54
N TYR A 9 -22.81 -18.68 -2.50
CA TYR A 9 -22.03 -17.45 -2.70
C TYR A 9 -22.74 -16.60 -3.75
N LEU A 10 -22.95 -15.32 -3.45
CA LEU A 10 -23.39 -14.34 -4.44
C LEU A 10 -22.15 -13.61 -4.98
N LEU A 11 -21.89 -13.72 -6.28
CA LEU A 11 -20.93 -12.88 -6.99
C LEU A 11 -21.71 -11.98 -7.94
N MET A 12 -21.52 -10.67 -7.82
CA MET A 12 -22.08 -9.68 -8.75
C MET A 12 -20.99 -8.77 -9.29
N SER A 13 -20.71 -8.90 -10.57
CA SER A 13 -20.27 -7.80 -11.43
C SER A 13 -21.54 -7.18 -12.07
N GLY A 14 -21.67 -5.86 -12.23
CA GLY A 14 -20.88 -4.73 -11.74
C GLY A 14 -21.13 -3.48 -12.63
N MET A 15 -21.01 -2.25 -12.09
CA MET A 15 -20.80 -0.97 -12.82
C MET A 15 -21.91 -0.54 -13.85
N ILE A 16 -22.32 0.73 -14.09
CA ILE A 16 -21.74 2.09 -13.96
C ILE A 16 -22.86 3.16 -13.71
N LEU A 17 -22.54 4.27 -13.01
CA LEU A 17 -23.20 5.62 -12.94
C LEU A 17 -24.73 5.81 -12.70
N GLY A 18 -25.10 6.79 -11.83
CA GLY A 18 -26.28 7.62 -12.14
C GLY A 18 -27.12 8.33 -11.03
N THR A 19 -26.58 9.36 -10.34
CA THR A 19 -27.35 10.46 -9.69
C THR A 19 -28.29 10.15 -8.48
N MET A 20 -28.91 11.19 -7.92
CA MET A 20 -29.47 11.26 -6.56
C MET A 20 -30.99 11.00 -6.46
N SER A 21 -31.46 10.44 -5.34
CA SER A 21 -32.55 11.01 -4.51
C SER A 21 -32.64 10.31 -3.15
N SER A 22 -33.20 10.99 -2.15
CA SER A 22 -33.82 10.34 -0.97
C SER A 22 -35.16 9.70 -1.35
N ASP A 23 -35.64 8.75 -0.55
CA ASP A 23 -36.80 8.98 0.34
C ASP A 23 -37.12 7.77 1.25
N LEU A 24 -37.83 8.04 2.35
CA LEU A 24 -38.43 7.04 3.23
C LEU A 24 -39.57 6.29 2.50
N TYR A 25 -39.88 5.06 2.91
CA TYR A 25 -41.23 4.73 3.39
C TYR A 25 -41.28 3.44 4.22
N THR A 26 -41.93 3.49 5.37
CA THR A 26 -42.39 2.31 6.14
C THR A 26 -43.77 1.88 5.64
N ILE A 27 -44.15 0.59 5.80
CA ILE A 27 -45.49 0.19 6.31
C ILE A 27 -45.63 -1.35 6.56
N LYS A 28 -45.94 -1.64 7.83
CA LYS A 28 -46.82 -2.68 8.44
C LYS A 28 -47.13 -4.03 7.74
N ALA A 29 -46.66 -5.08 8.41
CA ALA A 29 -47.34 -6.31 8.86
C ALA A 29 -48.87 -6.52 8.68
N GLN A 30 -49.24 -7.79 8.42
CA GLN A 30 -50.19 -8.66 9.16
C GLN A 30 -49.89 -10.14 8.76
N ALA A 31 -49.84 -11.15 9.66
CA ALA A 31 -50.94 -11.88 10.33
C ALA A 31 -51.92 -12.54 9.32
N VAL A 32 -52.48 -13.75 9.48
CA VAL A 32 -52.80 -14.66 10.61
C VAL A 32 -52.33 -16.10 10.20
N GLU A 33 -52.14 -17.17 10.99
CA GLU A 33 -53.05 -17.94 11.88
C GLU A 33 -52.29 -18.95 12.78
N THR A 34 -52.95 -19.95 13.39
CA THR A 34 -52.46 -20.85 14.47
C THR A 34 -52.77 -22.35 14.23
N ILE A 35 -52.14 -23.24 15.01
CA ILE A 35 -52.69 -24.56 15.40
C ILE A 35 -52.43 -24.76 16.91
N GLU A 36 -53.42 -25.28 17.64
CA GLU A 36 -53.38 -25.58 19.08
C GLU A 36 -53.32 -27.10 19.35
N GLU A 37 -52.87 -27.51 20.54
CA GLU A 37 -53.48 -28.54 21.41
C GLU A 37 -52.74 -28.55 22.78
N THR A 38 -53.39 -28.13 23.89
CA THR A 38 -54.00 -28.95 24.99
C THR A 38 -52.99 -29.66 25.95
N GLU A 39 -53.21 -29.82 27.27
CA GLU A 39 -54.33 -29.42 28.16
C GLU A 39 -53.90 -29.21 29.65
N ASP A 40 -54.42 -28.15 30.28
CA ASP A 40 -55.06 -28.07 31.63
C ASP A 40 -54.44 -28.71 32.91
N LYS A 41 -54.05 -27.88 33.91
CA LYS A 41 -54.79 -27.73 35.22
C LYS A 41 -54.35 -26.59 36.15
N THR A 42 -55.26 -26.18 37.02
CA THR A 42 -55.32 -24.95 37.86
C THR A 42 -55.89 -25.27 39.27
N PRO A 43 -56.18 -24.32 40.20
CA PRO A 43 -55.65 -22.97 40.53
C PRO A 43 -55.26 -22.83 42.04
N GLU A 44 -54.94 -21.62 42.55
CA GLU A 44 -55.78 -20.92 43.57
C GLU A 44 -55.32 -19.49 43.99
N ASN A 45 -56.33 -18.65 44.27
CA ASN A 45 -56.47 -17.41 45.05
C ASN A 45 -55.58 -16.13 44.95
N GLU A 46 -56.24 -15.09 44.42
CA GLU A 46 -56.59 -13.80 45.09
C GLU A 46 -55.53 -12.72 45.43
N THR A 47 -55.48 -11.73 44.53
CA THR A 47 -55.29 -10.29 44.76
C THR A 47 -56.37 -9.70 45.72
N PRO A 48 -56.15 -8.55 46.42
CA PRO A 48 -56.22 -7.25 45.74
C PRO A 48 -55.42 -6.03 46.28
N GLN A 49 -55.17 -5.09 45.34
CA GLN A 49 -55.16 -3.62 45.47
C GLN A 49 -54.05 -2.86 46.23
N VAL A 50 -53.09 -2.39 45.41
CA VAL A 50 -52.43 -1.06 45.38
C VAL A 50 -53.53 0.04 45.32
N PRO A 51 -53.42 1.24 45.98
CA PRO A 51 -52.49 2.30 45.54
C PRO A 51 -51.95 3.33 46.58
N GLU A 52 -51.21 4.31 46.02
CA GLU A 52 -50.81 5.64 46.56
C GLU A 52 -49.48 5.78 47.35
N THR A 53 -48.44 6.20 46.62
CA THR A 53 -47.41 7.18 47.06
C THR A 53 -48.02 8.58 47.18
N PRO A 54 -47.51 9.52 48.01
CA PRO A 54 -46.17 10.10 47.83
C PRO A 54 -45.39 10.50 49.11
N GLU A 55 -44.31 11.26 48.91
CA GLU A 55 -43.53 12.08 49.86
C GLU A 55 -42.48 11.42 50.80
N GLN A 56 -41.22 11.54 50.37
CA GLN A 56 -40.06 11.91 51.21
C GLN A 56 -40.13 13.40 51.62
N PRO A 57 -39.26 13.94 52.51
CA PRO A 57 -38.10 13.33 53.18
C PRO A 57 -38.07 13.49 54.72
N GLU A 58 -37.15 12.80 55.38
CA GLU A 58 -36.26 13.39 56.40
C GLU A 58 -35.01 12.51 56.59
N THR A 59 -33.88 13.10 57.00
CA THR A 59 -32.54 12.48 56.94
C THR A 59 -31.79 12.57 58.26
N GLU A 60 -31.25 11.45 58.74
CA GLU A 60 -30.12 11.39 59.68
C GLU A 60 -29.19 10.21 59.28
N PRO A 61 -27.91 10.20 59.70
CA PRO A 61 -26.82 9.99 58.76
C PRO A 61 -26.47 8.53 58.47
N GLU A 62 -26.02 8.29 57.23
CA GLU A 62 -25.19 7.14 56.89
C GLU A 62 -23.79 7.31 57.51
N ASN A 63 -23.19 6.22 57.98
CA ASN A 63 -21.76 6.22 58.27
C ASN A 63 -21.01 6.32 56.93
N GLU A 64 -20.06 7.24 56.84
CA GLU A 64 -18.97 7.11 55.88
C GLU A 64 -18.13 5.88 56.28
N GLU A 65 -18.32 4.75 55.60
CA GLU A 65 -17.31 3.69 55.59
C GLU A 65 -16.10 4.23 54.83
N VAL A 66 -15.15 4.77 55.58
CA VAL A 66 -13.84 5.20 55.06
C VAL A 66 -13.17 3.97 54.45
N SER A 67 -13.02 3.96 53.12
CA SER A 67 -12.23 2.94 52.45
C SER A 67 -10.79 3.01 52.96
N GLU A 68 -10.25 1.89 53.45
CA GLU A 68 -8.81 1.76 53.62
C GLU A 68 -8.18 1.85 52.22
N ALA A 69 -7.38 2.88 51.99
CA ALA A 69 -6.68 3.05 50.72
C ALA A 69 -5.81 1.82 50.46
N ALA A 70 -5.92 1.24 49.26
CA ALA A 70 -5.29 -0.02 48.91
C ALA A 70 -3.79 -0.03 49.26
N PRO A 71 -3.25 -1.15 49.79
CA PRO A 71 -1.82 -1.29 50.06
C PRO A 71 -0.95 -0.89 48.87
N ALA A 72 0.18 -0.24 49.14
CA ALA A 72 1.03 0.36 48.11
C ALA A 72 1.65 -0.71 47.18
N GLY A 73 0.97 -0.99 46.07
CA GLY A 73 1.31 -2.03 45.10
C GLY A 73 0.11 -2.84 44.58
N GLU A 74 -1.07 -2.68 45.18
CA GLU A 74 -2.32 -3.35 44.80
C GLU A 74 -3.23 -2.44 43.94
N ILE A 75 -4.00 -3.04 43.03
CA ILE A 75 -4.83 -2.33 42.04
C ILE A 75 -6.31 -2.46 42.43
N GLU A 76 -6.93 -1.38 42.89
CA GLU A 76 -8.33 -1.36 43.31
C GLU A 76 -9.29 -1.79 42.19
N LEU A 77 -10.29 -2.64 42.51
CA LEU A 77 -11.35 -3.05 41.59
C LEU A 77 -12.42 -1.96 41.44
N SER A 78 -12.02 -0.78 40.98
CA SER A 78 -12.88 0.39 40.80
C SER A 78 -13.12 0.72 39.32
N ALA A 79 -14.20 1.45 39.06
CA ALA A 79 -14.51 1.98 37.73
C ALA A 79 -13.51 3.06 37.24
N GLU A 80 -12.59 3.53 38.10
CA GLU A 80 -11.47 4.37 37.67
C GLU A 80 -10.36 3.53 37.04
N GLN A 81 -10.03 2.36 37.60
CA GLN A 81 -9.01 1.46 37.05
C GLN A 81 -9.54 0.63 35.86
N PHE A 82 -10.79 0.16 35.95
CA PHE A 82 -11.46 -0.64 34.92
C PHE A 82 -12.81 -0.01 34.54
N PRO A 83 -12.84 0.97 33.60
CA PRO A 83 -14.07 1.70 33.25
C PRO A 83 -15.12 0.85 32.54
N ASP A 84 -14.68 -0.18 31.82
CA ASP A 84 -15.57 -1.13 31.16
C ASP A 84 -16.08 -2.18 32.13
N GLN A 85 -17.41 -2.27 32.30
CA GLN A 85 -18.03 -3.18 33.27
C GLN A 85 -17.72 -4.66 32.99
N VAL A 86 -17.45 -5.06 31.75
CA VAL A 86 -17.07 -6.44 31.42
C VAL A 86 -15.65 -6.73 31.90
N ILE A 87 -14.72 -5.80 31.66
CA ILE A 87 -13.33 -5.91 32.13
C ILE A 87 -13.26 -5.83 33.67
N LEU A 88 -14.03 -4.94 34.30
CA LEU A 88 -14.13 -4.87 35.77
C LEU A 88 -14.68 -6.16 36.37
N THR A 89 -15.71 -6.75 35.76
CA THR A 89 -16.26 -8.05 36.20
C THR A 89 -15.24 -9.17 36.07
N PHE A 90 -14.41 -9.16 35.02
CA PHE A 90 -13.31 -10.10 34.84
C PHE A 90 -12.20 -9.91 35.87
N ALA A 91 -11.78 -8.66 36.12
CA ALA A 91 -10.81 -8.31 37.15
C ALA A 91 -11.29 -8.83 38.53
N GLY A 92 -12.59 -8.69 38.86
CA GLY A 92 -13.21 -9.28 40.05
C GLY A 92 -13.29 -10.81 40.09
N THR A 93 -12.91 -11.53 39.02
CA THR A 93 -12.66 -12.99 39.06
C THR A 93 -11.17 -13.34 39.21
N CYS A 94 -10.30 -12.35 39.09
CA CYS A 94 -8.86 -12.49 39.27
C CYS A 94 -8.46 -12.35 40.75
N ASP A 95 -9.15 -11.50 41.52
CA ASP A 95 -9.11 -11.44 42.99
C ASP A 95 -9.44 -12.84 43.58
N LYS A 96 -8.52 -13.39 44.38
CA LYS A 96 -8.61 -14.75 44.97
C LYS A 96 -8.82 -14.73 46.47
N ASP A 97 -8.42 -13.68 47.18
CA ASP A 97 -8.61 -13.58 48.63
C ASP A 97 -9.90 -12.83 49.02
N GLY A 98 -10.47 -12.09 48.07
CA GLY A 98 -11.72 -11.32 48.19
C GLY A 98 -11.54 -9.92 48.78
N ASN A 99 -10.34 -9.34 48.72
CA ASN A 99 -10.06 -8.05 49.35
C ASN A 99 -10.58 -6.81 48.58
N GLY A 100 -10.99 -6.96 47.31
CA GLY A 100 -11.47 -5.84 46.49
C GLY A 100 -10.40 -5.14 45.64
N SER A 101 -9.21 -5.73 45.54
CA SER A 101 -8.11 -5.26 44.71
C SER A 101 -7.36 -6.45 44.07
N LEU A 102 -6.39 -6.16 43.20
CA LEU A 102 -5.51 -7.17 42.59
C LEU A 102 -4.06 -6.95 43.03
N SER A 103 -3.46 -8.01 43.57
CA SER A 103 -2.01 -8.08 43.79
C SER A 103 -1.25 -8.37 42.50
N GLU A 104 0.07 -8.09 42.49
CA GLU A 104 0.95 -8.48 41.38
C GLU A 104 0.91 -10.00 41.09
N VAL A 105 0.69 -10.83 42.11
CA VAL A 105 0.60 -12.30 41.93
C VAL A 105 -0.63 -12.66 41.10
N GLU A 106 -1.79 -12.10 41.43
CA GLU A 106 -3.06 -12.40 40.77
C GLU A 106 -3.08 -11.86 39.33
N CYS A 107 -2.52 -10.67 39.10
CA CYS A 107 -2.31 -10.16 37.75
C CYS A 107 -1.35 -11.03 36.91
N MET A 108 -0.43 -11.77 37.54
CA MET A 108 0.50 -12.68 36.87
C MET A 108 -0.05 -14.11 36.68
N GLU A 109 -1.14 -14.51 37.35
CA GLU A 109 -1.82 -15.78 37.07
C GLU A 109 -2.66 -15.74 35.78
N VAL A 110 -2.91 -14.55 35.21
CA VAL A 110 -3.77 -14.37 34.03
C VAL A 110 -2.99 -14.58 32.72
N GLU A 111 -3.17 -15.75 32.10
CA GLU A 111 -2.53 -16.10 30.81
C GLU A 111 -3.41 -15.87 29.56
N GLU A 112 -4.75 -15.89 29.67
CA GLU A 112 -5.69 -15.65 28.56
C GLU A 112 -6.85 -14.71 28.92
N LEU A 113 -7.13 -13.74 28.05
CA LEU A 113 -8.32 -12.88 28.05
C LEU A 113 -9.09 -13.14 26.74
N ALA A 114 -10.21 -13.87 26.82
CA ALA A 114 -11.01 -14.27 25.64
C ALA A 114 -12.47 -13.82 25.77
N MET A 115 -12.80 -12.69 25.15
CA MET A 115 -14.11 -12.02 25.22
C MET A 115 -14.56 -11.51 23.84
N PRO A 116 -14.71 -12.39 22.83
CA PRO A 116 -15.22 -12.00 21.53
C PRO A 116 -16.72 -11.68 21.61
N ASN A 117 -17.17 -10.57 21.00
CA ASN A 117 -18.56 -10.12 21.02
C ASN A 117 -19.13 -10.04 22.46
N ALA A 118 -18.39 -9.43 23.37
CA ALA A 118 -18.79 -9.23 24.76
C ALA A 118 -19.43 -7.85 25.04
N GLY A 119 -19.28 -6.90 24.10
CA GLY A 119 -19.78 -5.53 24.23
C GLY A 119 -18.77 -4.55 24.82
N ILE A 120 -17.49 -4.94 24.88
CA ILE A 120 -16.39 -4.13 25.44
C ILE A 120 -16.21 -2.84 24.61
N THR A 121 -15.96 -1.73 25.29
CA THR A 121 -15.72 -0.39 24.74
C THR A 121 -14.35 0.18 25.11
N ASP A 122 -13.84 -0.17 26.29
CA ASP A 122 -12.55 0.28 26.84
C ASP A 122 -11.76 -0.95 27.32
N LEU A 123 -10.43 -0.89 27.17
CA LEU A 123 -9.49 -1.90 27.63
C LEU A 123 -8.61 -1.43 28.80
N LYS A 124 -8.80 -0.21 29.31
CA LYS A 124 -8.03 0.31 30.45
C LYS A 124 -8.08 -0.65 31.63
N GLY A 125 -6.90 -0.87 32.22
CA GLY A 125 -6.65 -1.84 33.28
C GLY A 125 -6.15 -3.19 32.76
N VAL A 126 -6.30 -3.53 31.47
CA VAL A 126 -5.79 -4.79 30.88
C VAL A 126 -4.25 -4.82 30.86
N GLU A 127 -3.59 -3.66 30.80
CA GLU A 127 -2.13 -3.48 30.87
C GLU A 127 -1.50 -4.10 32.13
N ASN A 128 -2.28 -4.29 33.20
CA ASN A 128 -1.80 -4.86 34.46
C ASN A 128 -1.51 -6.36 34.37
N PHE A 129 -2.23 -7.10 33.51
CA PHE A 129 -2.13 -8.55 33.34
C PHE A 129 -0.91 -8.95 32.49
N ARG A 130 0.28 -8.62 32.98
CA ARG A 130 1.56 -8.69 32.27
C ARG A 130 2.00 -10.10 31.82
N ASN A 131 1.35 -11.16 32.32
CA ASN A 131 1.56 -12.54 31.88
C ASN A 131 0.54 -13.00 30.79
N LEU A 132 -0.29 -12.10 30.25
CA LEU A 132 -1.19 -12.43 29.14
C LEU A 132 -0.40 -12.95 27.94
N GLN A 133 -0.58 -14.23 27.63
CA GLN A 133 -0.02 -14.91 26.45
C GLN A 133 -1.02 -14.89 25.29
N ARG A 134 -2.31 -14.69 25.56
CA ARG A 134 -3.36 -14.69 24.55
C ARG A 134 -4.48 -13.69 24.85
N VAL A 135 -4.80 -12.84 23.88
CA VAL A 135 -5.91 -11.88 23.94
C VAL A 135 -6.81 -12.06 22.73
N ASP A 136 -8.13 -12.15 22.96
CA ASP A 136 -9.17 -12.34 21.96
C ASP A 136 -10.38 -11.45 22.28
N VAL A 137 -10.31 -10.19 21.87
CA VAL A 137 -11.33 -9.15 22.09
C VAL A 137 -11.99 -8.73 20.77
N SER A 138 -12.11 -9.69 19.85
CA SER A 138 -12.68 -9.50 18.52
C SER A 138 -14.19 -9.19 18.55
N GLN A 139 -14.71 -8.47 17.54
CA GLN A 139 -16.13 -8.10 17.42
C GLN A 139 -16.68 -7.29 18.60
N ASN A 140 -15.90 -6.33 19.11
CA ASN A 140 -16.32 -5.41 20.18
C ASN A 140 -16.37 -3.96 19.64
N ALA A 141 -16.55 -2.99 20.55
CA ALA A 141 -16.65 -1.56 20.24
C ALA A 141 -15.41 -0.78 20.70
N ILE A 142 -14.25 -1.45 20.78
CA ILE A 142 -12.99 -0.89 21.32
C ILE A 142 -12.42 0.15 20.36
N GLY A 143 -12.29 1.40 20.84
CA GLY A 143 -11.71 2.52 20.10
C GLY A 143 -10.20 2.70 20.27
N ASP A 144 -9.61 2.17 21.35
CA ASP A 144 -8.20 2.30 21.69
C ASP A 144 -7.59 0.95 22.13
N PHE A 145 -6.37 0.68 21.67
CA PHE A 145 -5.60 -0.53 21.99
C PHE A 145 -4.28 -0.22 22.73
N ALA A 146 -4.04 1.02 23.17
CA ALA A 146 -2.89 1.35 24.01
C ALA A 146 -2.71 0.42 25.25
N PRO A 147 -3.77 -0.03 25.95
CA PRO A 147 -3.67 -1.01 27.04
C PRO A 147 -3.00 -2.35 26.70
N VAL A 148 -2.94 -2.76 25.42
CA VAL A 148 -2.29 -4.01 25.00
C VAL A 148 -0.93 -3.82 24.34
N LYS A 149 -0.44 -2.58 24.21
CA LYS A 149 0.78 -2.23 23.44
C LYS A 149 2.06 -2.90 23.94
N ASP A 150 2.25 -2.93 25.26
CA ASP A 150 3.50 -3.32 25.92
C ASP A 150 3.41 -4.68 26.66
N LEU A 151 2.41 -5.50 26.30
CA LEU A 151 2.23 -6.86 26.83
C LEU A 151 3.28 -7.81 26.26
N SER A 152 4.52 -7.69 26.73
CA SER A 152 5.69 -8.42 26.22
C SER A 152 5.59 -9.96 26.24
N SER A 153 4.72 -10.54 27.09
CA SER A 153 4.41 -11.98 27.16
C SER A 153 3.44 -12.46 26.06
N LEU A 154 2.76 -11.55 25.36
CA LEU A 154 1.66 -11.83 24.44
C LEU A 154 2.16 -12.57 23.20
N GLN A 155 1.58 -13.73 22.91
CA GLN A 155 1.93 -14.58 21.76
C GLN A 155 0.85 -14.54 20.66
N ILE A 156 -0.42 -14.35 21.04
CA ILE A 156 -1.56 -14.29 20.10
C ILE A 156 -2.47 -13.11 20.46
N LEU A 157 -2.66 -12.18 19.52
CA LEU A 157 -3.61 -11.07 19.64
C LEU A 157 -4.68 -11.16 18.53
N LYS A 158 -5.95 -11.09 18.93
CA LYS A 158 -7.09 -10.93 18.02
C LYS A 158 -7.93 -9.72 18.42
N VAL A 159 -8.09 -8.80 17.48
CA VAL A 159 -8.83 -7.53 17.62
C VAL A 159 -9.75 -7.27 16.41
N ASN A 160 -9.93 -8.27 15.54
CA ASN A 160 -10.70 -8.16 14.29
C ASN A 160 -12.16 -7.70 14.50
N GLY A 161 -12.59 -6.70 13.73
CA GLY A 161 -13.88 -6.00 13.90
C GLY A 161 -13.97 -5.21 15.19
N ASN A 162 -13.10 -4.22 15.33
CA ASN A 162 -13.21 -3.14 16.33
C ASN A 162 -13.06 -1.77 15.60
N PRO A 163 -13.69 -0.70 16.12
CA PRO A 163 -13.70 0.64 15.50
C PRO A 163 -12.44 1.50 15.75
N ALA A 164 -11.34 0.92 16.23
CA ALA A 164 -10.08 1.63 16.41
C ALA A 164 -9.42 2.02 15.06
N SER A 165 -8.66 3.12 15.06
CA SER A 165 -7.90 3.61 13.89
C SER A 165 -6.40 3.30 13.93
N VAL A 166 -5.83 3.07 15.11
CA VAL A 166 -4.41 2.77 15.31
C VAL A 166 -4.27 1.45 16.07
N LEU A 167 -3.32 0.62 15.65
CA LEU A 167 -2.86 -0.52 16.45
C LEU A 167 -1.34 -0.46 16.62
N ASP A 168 -0.90 -0.18 17.84
CA ASP A 168 0.51 -0.22 18.22
C ASP A 168 0.75 -1.40 19.16
N VAL A 169 1.64 -2.30 18.75
CA VAL A 169 2.01 -3.52 19.51
C VAL A 169 3.53 -3.66 19.59
N THR A 170 4.26 -2.55 19.48
CA THR A 170 5.74 -2.54 19.40
C THR A 170 6.43 -3.10 20.65
N GLY A 171 5.80 -3.10 21.82
CA GLY A 171 6.32 -3.73 23.04
C GLY A 171 6.02 -5.24 23.17
N CYS A 172 5.11 -5.78 22.36
CA CYS A 172 4.69 -7.20 22.37
C CYS A 172 5.75 -8.13 21.73
N SER A 173 6.99 -8.11 22.24
CA SER A 173 8.14 -8.81 21.66
C SER A 173 8.00 -10.33 21.52
N SER A 174 7.09 -10.99 22.26
CA SER A 174 6.77 -12.42 22.11
C SER A 174 5.69 -12.73 21.07
N LEU A 175 5.12 -11.72 20.40
CA LEU A 175 3.95 -11.87 19.54
C LEU A 175 4.28 -12.69 18.29
N LYS A 176 3.54 -13.79 18.10
CA LYS A 176 3.67 -14.71 16.96
C LYS A 176 2.52 -14.56 15.97
N LYS A 177 1.32 -14.20 16.43
CA LYS A 177 0.11 -14.18 15.62
C LYS A 177 -0.74 -12.95 15.89
N LEU A 178 -0.99 -12.15 14.85
CA LEU A 178 -1.83 -10.96 14.89
C LEU A 178 -3.01 -11.10 13.93
N TYR A 179 -4.23 -10.91 14.45
CA TYR A 179 -5.48 -10.97 13.69
C TYR A 179 -6.30 -9.69 13.94
N ALA A 180 -6.22 -8.74 13.02
CA ALA A 180 -6.79 -7.39 13.12
C ALA A 180 -7.70 -7.04 11.92
N GLN A 181 -8.25 -8.07 11.28
CA GLN A 181 -9.00 -8.01 10.02
C GLN A 181 -10.37 -7.31 10.17
N ASN A 182 -10.91 -6.75 9.09
CA ASN A 182 -12.26 -6.17 9.01
C ASN A 182 -12.52 -5.13 10.11
N SER A 183 -11.53 -4.28 10.37
CA SER A 183 -11.56 -3.19 11.35
C SER A 183 -11.40 -1.85 10.60
N THR A 184 -11.11 -0.76 11.32
CA THR A 184 -10.92 0.59 10.73
C THR A 184 -9.49 1.11 10.83
N PHE A 185 -8.49 0.22 10.96
CA PHE A 185 -7.11 0.62 11.19
C PHE A 185 -6.52 1.36 9.97
N SER A 186 -6.08 2.60 10.18
CA SER A 186 -5.28 3.40 9.25
C SER A 186 -3.77 3.32 9.53
N GLU A 187 -3.40 2.96 10.75
CA GLU A 187 -1.99 2.83 11.20
C GLU A 187 -1.78 1.51 11.95
N LEU A 188 -0.64 0.85 11.68
CA LEU A 188 -0.22 -0.40 12.33
C LEU A 188 1.29 -0.35 12.65
N HIS A 189 1.65 -0.40 13.93
CA HIS A 189 3.05 -0.43 14.37
C HIS A 189 3.45 -1.83 14.86
N VAL A 190 4.21 -2.53 14.01
CA VAL A 190 4.73 -3.90 14.23
C VAL A 190 6.25 -4.00 14.05
N THR A 191 6.94 -2.88 13.84
CA THR A 191 8.37 -2.88 13.51
C THR A 191 9.22 -3.47 14.63
N GLY A 192 10.23 -4.25 14.26
CA GLY A 192 11.12 -4.93 15.21
C GLY A 192 10.55 -6.21 15.87
N LEU A 193 9.29 -6.60 15.61
CA LEU A 193 8.69 -7.81 16.18
C LEU A 193 9.21 -9.10 15.51
N GLY A 194 10.47 -9.44 15.77
CA GLY A 194 11.17 -10.59 15.18
C GLY A 194 10.58 -11.96 15.53
N SER A 195 9.64 -12.05 16.48
CA SER A 195 8.89 -13.26 16.84
C SER A 195 7.65 -13.52 15.96
N LEU A 196 7.25 -12.55 15.14
CA LEU A 196 5.96 -12.56 14.45
C LEU A 196 5.96 -13.54 13.26
N GLU A 197 5.05 -14.51 13.25
CA GLU A 197 4.95 -15.59 12.26
C GLU A 197 3.78 -15.39 11.27
N GLU A 198 2.65 -14.87 11.74
CA GLU A 198 1.42 -14.66 10.96
C GLU A 198 0.78 -13.30 11.27
N VAL A 199 0.53 -12.49 10.24
CA VAL A 199 -0.21 -11.21 10.33
C VAL A 199 -1.38 -11.23 9.37
N ARG A 200 -2.58 -10.94 9.90
CA ARG A 200 -3.78 -10.67 9.11
C ARG A 200 -4.35 -9.30 9.46
N ILE A 201 -4.29 -8.38 8.50
CA ILE A 201 -4.78 -6.99 8.57
C ILE A 201 -5.75 -6.69 7.39
N GLU A 202 -6.30 -7.75 6.81
CA GLU A 202 -7.29 -7.79 5.72
C GLU A 202 -8.44 -6.80 5.94
N ASN A 203 -8.92 -6.12 4.90
CA ASN A 203 -10.06 -5.18 4.95
C ASN A 203 -9.92 -4.12 6.05
N ASN A 204 -8.98 -3.19 5.88
CA ASN A 204 -8.72 -2.06 6.78
C ASN A 204 -8.45 -0.80 5.92
N HIS A 205 -7.81 0.23 6.48
CA HIS A 205 -7.55 1.52 5.83
C HIS A 205 -6.05 1.89 5.83
N LEU A 206 -5.14 0.91 5.94
CA LEU A 206 -3.70 1.15 5.93
C LEU A 206 -3.26 1.75 4.59
N THR A 207 -2.47 2.82 4.63
CA THR A 207 -1.85 3.45 3.45
C THR A 207 -0.36 3.12 3.30
N ASP A 208 0.29 2.67 4.38
CA ASP A 208 1.66 2.17 4.44
C ASP A 208 1.76 0.96 5.41
N LEU A 209 2.82 0.17 5.30
CA LEU A 209 3.08 -1.00 6.16
C LEU A 209 4.59 -1.33 6.20
N ASP A 210 5.28 -0.89 7.26
CA ASP A 210 6.69 -1.23 7.48
C ASP A 210 6.85 -2.65 8.08
N LEU A 211 7.53 -3.52 7.33
CA LEU A 211 7.84 -4.90 7.70
C LEU A 211 9.26 -5.05 8.31
N THR A 212 9.96 -3.95 8.57
CA THR A 212 11.32 -3.93 9.10
C THR A 212 11.43 -4.67 10.43
N GLY A 213 12.32 -5.68 10.47
CA GLY A 213 12.57 -6.49 11.66
C GLY A 213 11.64 -7.69 11.85
N LEU A 214 10.65 -7.92 10.97
CA LEU A 214 9.75 -9.07 11.02
C LEU A 214 10.40 -10.37 10.50
N THR A 215 11.57 -10.72 11.06
CA THR A 215 12.47 -11.76 10.55
C THR A 215 11.94 -13.20 10.60
N SER A 216 10.80 -13.44 11.27
CA SER A 216 10.15 -14.76 11.37
C SER A 216 8.84 -14.87 10.57
N LEU A 217 8.43 -13.80 9.87
CA LEU A 217 7.12 -13.70 9.25
C LEU A 217 6.97 -14.67 8.07
N ARG A 218 6.03 -15.62 8.18
CA ARG A 218 5.74 -16.66 7.17
C ARG A 218 4.48 -16.38 6.37
N ALA A 219 3.50 -15.71 6.97
CA ALA A 219 2.24 -15.39 6.31
C ALA A 219 1.83 -13.93 6.58
N LEU A 220 1.68 -13.16 5.50
CA LEU A 220 1.14 -11.80 5.53
C LEU A 220 -0.13 -11.74 4.66
N SER A 221 -1.23 -11.30 5.27
CA SER A 221 -2.50 -11.07 4.60
C SER A 221 -2.95 -9.64 4.87
N CYS A 222 -2.78 -8.78 3.87
CA CYS A 222 -3.07 -7.33 3.92
C CYS A 222 -3.96 -6.87 2.76
N TYR A 223 -4.67 -7.80 2.10
CA TYR A 223 -5.60 -7.47 1.02
C TYR A 223 -6.71 -6.50 1.46
N GLY A 224 -7.25 -5.71 0.55
CA GLY A 224 -8.36 -4.79 0.86
C GLY A 224 -7.95 -3.62 1.77
N ASN A 225 -6.71 -3.14 1.65
CA ASN A 225 -6.22 -1.91 2.26
C ASN A 225 -6.04 -0.81 1.19
N GLN A 226 -5.26 0.23 1.48
CA GLN A 226 -5.01 1.37 0.59
C GLN A 226 -3.48 1.56 0.37
N LEU A 227 -2.71 0.46 0.44
CA LEU A 227 -1.26 0.48 0.27
C LEU A 227 -0.92 0.91 -1.17
N HIS A 228 -0.17 2.00 -1.32
CA HIS A 228 0.29 2.47 -2.63
C HIS A 228 1.59 1.77 -3.06
N THR A 229 2.38 1.32 -2.09
CA THR A 229 3.61 0.54 -2.28
C THR A 229 3.78 -0.47 -1.15
N LEU A 230 4.45 -1.59 -1.40
CA LEU A 230 4.87 -2.53 -0.35
C LEU A 230 6.27 -3.11 -0.64
N ASP A 231 7.13 -3.11 0.37
CA ASP A 231 8.43 -3.79 0.33
C ASP A 231 8.39 -5.02 1.26
N ALA A 232 8.24 -6.21 0.67
CA ALA A 232 8.15 -7.46 1.40
C ALA A 232 9.53 -8.07 1.73
N ARG A 233 10.62 -7.54 1.16
CA ARG A 233 11.98 -8.09 1.27
C ARG A 233 12.55 -8.16 2.70
N PRO A 234 12.19 -7.27 3.66
CA PRO A 234 12.57 -7.43 5.07
C PRO A 234 12.05 -8.73 5.71
N ALA A 235 10.93 -9.27 5.23
CA ALA A 235 10.37 -10.55 5.66
C ALA A 235 10.96 -11.73 4.86
N ALA A 236 12.28 -11.91 4.85
CA ALA A 236 13.00 -12.85 3.98
C ALA A 236 12.61 -14.36 4.11
N VAL A 237 11.81 -14.72 5.11
CA VAL A 237 11.29 -16.09 5.33
C VAL A 237 9.81 -16.27 4.97
N LEU A 238 9.20 -15.27 4.31
CA LEU A 238 7.80 -15.27 3.93
C LEU A 238 7.47 -16.43 2.97
N GLU A 239 6.41 -17.18 3.29
CA GLU A 239 5.90 -18.32 2.51
C GLU A 239 4.60 -17.98 1.76
N VAL A 240 3.80 -17.06 2.31
CA VAL A 240 2.51 -16.61 1.74
C VAL A 240 2.38 -15.10 1.84
N LEU A 241 2.13 -14.44 0.71
CA LEU A 241 1.77 -13.02 0.63
C LEU A 241 0.43 -12.84 -0.08
N GLN A 242 -0.56 -12.28 0.63
CA GLN A 242 -1.84 -11.85 0.08
C GLN A 242 -1.96 -10.33 0.22
N ALA A 243 -1.61 -9.61 -0.85
CA ALA A 243 -1.57 -8.16 -0.95
C ALA A 243 -2.42 -7.64 -2.14
N ASP A 244 -3.45 -8.39 -2.51
CA ASP A 244 -4.36 -8.00 -3.57
C ASP A 244 -5.28 -6.84 -3.17
N SER A 245 -5.96 -6.23 -4.14
CA SER A 245 -7.06 -5.28 -3.89
C SER A 245 -6.63 -4.08 -3.02
N ASN A 246 -5.45 -3.50 -3.29
CA ASN A 246 -4.86 -2.38 -2.53
C ASN A 246 -4.69 -1.09 -3.34
N GLY A 247 -4.58 -1.18 -4.67
CA GLY A 247 -4.23 -0.05 -5.54
C GLY A 247 -2.73 0.19 -5.70
N MET A 248 -1.87 -0.76 -5.29
CA MET A 248 -0.41 -0.59 -5.34
C MET A 248 0.11 -0.31 -6.75
N GLU A 249 1.01 0.67 -6.89
CA GLU A 249 1.79 0.91 -8.11
C GLU A 249 3.12 0.13 -8.12
N SER A 250 3.63 -0.25 -6.93
CA SER A 250 4.89 -1.00 -6.78
C SER A 250 4.81 -2.02 -5.65
N LEU A 251 5.33 -3.22 -5.92
CA LEU A 251 5.45 -4.32 -4.97
C LEU A 251 6.83 -4.97 -5.13
N LEU A 252 7.65 -4.93 -4.08
CA LEU A 252 9.01 -5.47 -4.07
C LEU A 252 9.04 -6.79 -3.32
N VAL A 253 9.42 -7.86 -4.03
CA VAL A 253 9.36 -9.27 -3.57
C VAL A 253 10.59 -10.07 -4.01
N GLU A 254 11.50 -9.47 -4.79
CA GLU A 254 12.66 -10.16 -5.34
C GLU A 254 13.58 -10.71 -4.23
N GLY A 255 14.08 -11.93 -4.43
CA GLY A 255 14.91 -12.64 -3.45
C GLY A 255 14.15 -13.35 -2.31
N LEU A 256 12.81 -13.28 -2.24
CA LEU A 256 11.99 -14.05 -1.28
C LEU A 256 11.92 -15.56 -1.63
N GLY A 257 13.06 -16.25 -1.62
CA GLY A 257 13.21 -17.64 -2.06
C GLY A 257 12.45 -18.71 -1.25
N ASN A 258 11.70 -18.32 -0.20
CA ASN A 258 10.79 -19.19 0.55
C ASN A 258 9.32 -19.05 0.12
N LEU A 259 8.99 -18.02 -0.68
CA LEU A 259 7.63 -17.64 -1.05
C LEU A 259 7.00 -18.68 -1.98
N LYS A 260 5.85 -19.22 -1.60
CA LYS A 260 5.11 -20.28 -2.32
C LYS A 260 3.83 -19.75 -2.96
N THR A 261 3.20 -18.76 -2.33
CA THR A 261 1.95 -18.14 -2.80
C THR A 261 2.10 -16.62 -2.79
N LEU A 262 1.89 -16.02 -3.96
CA LEU A 262 1.88 -14.57 -4.16
C LEU A 262 0.58 -14.15 -4.84
N HIS A 263 -0.31 -13.50 -4.08
CA HIS A 263 -1.55 -12.92 -4.57
C HIS A 263 -1.46 -11.39 -4.51
N CYS A 264 -1.43 -10.75 -5.67
CA CYS A 264 -1.34 -9.30 -5.84
C CYS A 264 -2.29 -8.78 -6.95
N GLN A 265 -3.37 -9.51 -7.24
CA GLN A 265 -4.41 -9.09 -8.18
C GLN A 265 -5.12 -7.79 -7.77
N ASN A 266 -5.85 -7.16 -8.69
CA ASN A 266 -6.62 -5.94 -8.42
C ASN A 266 -5.76 -4.78 -7.88
N ASN A 267 -4.61 -4.52 -8.51
CA ASN A 267 -3.69 -3.44 -8.16
C ASN A 267 -3.35 -2.62 -9.42
N ASN A 268 -2.47 -1.62 -9.29
CA ASN A 268 -2.04 -0.73 -10.37
C ASN A 268 -0.62 -1.07 -10.88
N LEU A 269 -0.13 -2.29 -10.63
CA LEU A 269 1.25 -2.69 -10.94
C LEU A 269 1.49 -2.64 -12.45
N GLN A 270 2.52 -1.90 -12.88
CA GLN A 270 2.97 -1.83 -14.28
C GLN A 270 4.10 -2.81 -14.60
N GLN A 271 4.80 -3.28 -13.55
CA GLN A 271 5.89 -4.25 -13.61
C GLN A 271 5.94 -5.02 -12.27
N ILE A 272 6.46 -6.23 -12.28
CA ILE A 272 6.81 -7.00 -11.07
C ILE A 272 7.99 -7.91 -11.38
N SER A 273 8.98 -7.96 -10.48
CA SER A 273 10.10 -8.90 -10.59
C SER A 273 9.80 -10.15 -9.78
N LEU A 274 9.91 -11.32 -10.41
CA LEU A 274 9.86 -12.62 -9.74
C LEU A 274 11.26 -13.22 -9.51
N SER A 275 12.32 -12.41 -9.65
CA SER A 275 13.69 -12.92 -9.57
C SER A 275 14.01 -13.47 -8.17
N GLY A 276 14.67 -14.63 -8.15
CA GLY A 276 14.97 -15.37 -6.92
C GLY A 276 13.77 -16.06 -6.25
N LEU A 277 12.54 -15.99 -6.79
CA LEU A 277 11.34 -16.66 -6.26
C LEU A 277 11.28 -18.16 -6.60
N GLY A 278 12.38 -18.89 -6.43
CA GLY A 278 12.52 -20.28 -6.89
C GLY A 278 11.57 -21.29 -6.23
N ALA A 279 10.92 -20.95 -5.12
CA ALA A 279 9.93 -21.79 -4.43
C ALA A 279 8.46 -21.46 -4.77
N LEU A 280 8.21 -20.48 -5.65
CA LEU A 280 6.88 -19.97 -5.94
C LEU A 280 6.04 -21.01 -6.70
N GLU A 281 4.94 -21.46 -6.10
CA GLU A 281 4.06 -22.48 -6.67
C GLU A 281 2.80 -21.85 -7.30
N GLU A 282 2.29 -20.77 -6.71
CA GLU A 282 1.06 -20.10 -7.11
C GLU A 282 1.25 -18.58 -7.18
N PHE A 283 1.04 -18.01 -8.36
CA PHE A 283 1.16 -16.58 -8.62
C PHE A 283 -0.13 -16.03 -9.25
N ASN A 284 -0.68 -14.97 -8.66
CA ASN A 284 -1.85 -14.26 -9.17
C ASN A 284 -1.60 -12.74 -9.20
N ALA A 285 -1.49 -12.19 -10.40
CA ALA A 285 -1.37 -10.75 -10.68
C ALA A 285 -2.45 -10.29 -11.70
N ALA A 286 -3.58 -10.99 -11.77
CA ALA A 286 -4.70 -10.58 -12.62
C ALA A 286 -5.24 -9.18 -12.27
N ASN A 287 -5.89 -8.49 -13.21
CA ASN A 287 -6.39 -7.11 -13.01
C ASN A 287 -5.29 -6.15 -12.52
N ASN A 288 -4.26 -5.97 -13.34
CA ASN A 288 -3.16 -5.01 -13.13
C ASN A 288 -2.89 -4.26 -14.45
N SER A 289 -1.75 -3.56 -14.56
CA SER A 289 -1.29 -2.88 -15.78
C SER A 289 0.05 -3.42 -16.29
N LEU A 290 0.38 -4.69 -16.01
CA LEU A 290 1.65 -5.31 -16.40
C LEU A 290 1.80 -5.31 -17.93
N THR A 291 2.88 -4.73 -18.45
CA THR A 291 3.21 -4.73 -19.89
C THR A 291 4.13 -5.88 -20.29
N GLU A 292 4.95 -6.35 -19.34
CA GLU A 292 5.84 -7.50 -19.44
C GLU A 292 5.74 -8.33 -18.14
N LEU A 293 5.93 -9.64 -18.25
CA LEU A 293 5.99 -10.56 -17.12
C LEU A 293 6.90 -11.74 -17.46
N ILE A 294 7.99 -11.88 -16.72
CA ILE A 294 8.95 -12.99 -16.84
C ILE A 294 8.75 -13.91 -15.63
N VAL A 295 8.47 -15.19 -15.89
CA VAL A 295 8.28 -16.21 -14.84
C VAL A 295 9.33 -17.31 -14.85
N ASP A 296 10.31 -17.26 -15.76
CA ASP A 296 11.24 -18.36 -16.05
C ASP A 296 12.15 -18.74 -14.85
N GLU A 297 12.46 -17.79 -13.95
CA GLU A 297 13.21 -18.06 -12.70
C GLU A 297 12.37 -18.77 -11.62
N ALA A 298 11.04 -18.66 -11.66
CA ALA A 298 10.13 -19.22 -10.66
C ALA A 298 9.82 -20.70 -10.98
N THR A 299 10.88 -21.51 -11.03
CA THR A 299 10.87 -22.91 -11.54
C THR A 299 9.91 -23.89 -10.85
N ALA A 300 9.41 -23.56 -9.64
CA ALA A 300 8.42 -24.34 -8.91
C ALA A 300 6.95 -24.08 -9.35
N LEU A 301 6.71 -23.14 -10.28
CA LEU A 301 5.36 -22.68 -10.61
C LEU A 301 4.43 -23.78 -11.12
N LYS A 302 3.21 -23.79 -10.55
CA LYS A 302 2.11 -24.69 -10.87
C LYS A 302 0.91 -23.92 -11.41
N THR A 303 0.72 -22.69 -10.95
CA THR A 303 -0.40 -21.82 -11.30
C THR A 303 0.08 -20.39 -11.56
N VAL A 304 -0.26 -19.84 -12.72
CA VAL A 304 0.00 -18.45 -13.12
C VAL A 304 -1.31 -17.81 -13.62
N LEU A 305 -1.79 -16.82 -12.89
CA LEU A 305 -2.99 -16.04 -13.23
C LEU A 305 -2.59 -14.57 -13.46
N ALA A 306 -2.56 -14.14 -14.71
CA ALA A 306 -2.16 -12.79 -15.13
C ALA A 306 -3.15 -12.18 -16.16
N GLY A 307 -4.38 -12.68 -16.23
CA GLY A 307 -5.41 -12.13 -17.09
C GLY A 307 -5.85 -10.70 -16.69
N ASN A 308 -6.34 -9.90 -17.65
CA ASN A 308 -6.65 -8.48 -17.49
C ASN A 308 -5.39 -7.67 -17.15
N ASN A 309 -4.46 -7.61 -18.09
CA ASN A 309 -3.22 -6.86 -18.03
C ASN A 309 -2.93 -6.24 -19.42
N GLN A 310 -1.71 -5.75 -19.63
CA GLN A 310 -1.24 -5.16 -20.90
C GLN A 310 -0.13 -6.01 -21.54
N LEU A 311 0.01 -7.28 -21.15
CA LEU A 311 1.07 -8.19 -21.62
C LEU A 311 1.00 -8.34 -23.12
N SER A 312 2.15 -8.23 -23.80
CA SER A 312 2.21 -8.23 -25.27
C SER A 312 3.37 -9.05 -25.81
N GLY A 313 3.30 -9.42 -27.10
CA GLY A 313 4.34 -10.23 -27.74
C GLY A 313 4.30 -11.70 -27.31
N GLU A 314 5.46 -12.27 -27.03
CA GLU A 314 5.58 -13.67 -26.60
C GLU A 314 5.54 -13.77 -25.07
N PHE A 315 4.60 -14.55 -24.53
CA PHE A 315 4.56 -14.87 -23.11
C PHE A 315 5.02 -16.31 -22.86
N ARG A 316 6.04 -16.46 -22.02
CA ARG A 316 6.57 -17.75 -21.56
C ARG A 316 6.02 -18.07 -20.17
N PHE A 317 5.41 -19.23 -20.01
CA PHE A 317 4.77 -19.64 -18.75
C PHE A 317 5.50 -20.77 -18.00
N GLY A 318 6.72 -21.11 -18.42
CA GLY A 318 7.58 -22.09 -17.73
C GLY A 318 6.91 -23.45 -17.52
N THR A 319 6.94 -23.95 -16.29
CA THR A 319 6.40 -25.25 -15.86
C THR A 319 4.93 -25.22 -15.42
N ALA A 320 4.25 -24.07 -15.54
CA ALA A 320 2.92 -23.88 -14.99
C ALA A 320 1.85 -24.78 -15.64
N LYS A 321 1.03 -25.42 -14.80
CA LYS A 321 -0.02 -26.38 -15.19
C LYS A 321 -1.42 -25.76 -15.26
N GLN A 322 -1.60 -24.60 -14.62
CA GLN A 322 -2.79 -23.77 -14.74
C GLN A 322 -2.34 -22.38 -15.17
N VAL A 323 -2.71 -21.98 -16.39
CA VAL A 323 -2.30 -20.71 -16.99
C VAL A 323 -3.55 -19.92 -17.38
N SER A 324 -3.65 -18.68 -16.91
CA SER A 324 -4.70 -17.72 -17.22
C SER A 324 -4.04 -16.39 -17.59
N VAL A 325 -4.21 -15.99 -18.85
CA VAL A 325 -3.67 -14.75 -19.43
C VAL A 325 -4.69 -14.07 -20.34
N GLU A 326 -5.98 -14.31 -20.11
CA GLU A 326 -7.07 -13.68 -20.87
C GLU A 326 -7.05 -12.15 -20.80
N ASN A 327 -7.68 -11.47 -21.76
CA ASN A 327 -7.77 -10.01 -21.80
C ASN A 327 -6.37 -9.34 -21.73
N ASN A 328 -5.53 -9.66 -22.72
CA ASN A 328 -4.16 -9.15 -22.89
C ASN A 328 -3.89 -8.88 -24.38
N GLN A 329 -2.64 -8.61 -24.75
CA GLN A 329 -2.18 -8.31 -26.11
C GLN A 329 -1.13 -9.32 -26.62
N ILE A 330 -1.11 -10.52 -26.05
CA ILE A 330 -0.13 -11.58 -26.35
C ILE A 330 -0.34 -12.08 -27.79
N THR A 331 0.76 -12.30 -28.52
CA THR A 331 0.77 -12.82 -29.90
C THR A 331 1.33 -14.24 -30.01
N ASN A 332 2.12 -14.71 -29.03
CA ASN A 332 2.62 -16.07 -28.96
C ASN A 332 2.64 -16.61 -27.50
N LEU A 333 2.45 -17.91 -27.32
CA LEU A 333 2.51 -18.61 -26.03
C LEU A 333 3.49 -19.77 -26.08
N ILE A 334 4.44 -19.81 -25.15
CA ILE A 334 5.41 -20.90 -25.00
C ILE A 334 5.45 -21.38 -23.55
N GLY A 335 5.63 -22.69 -23.33
CA GLY A 335 5.88 -23.25 -22.02
C GLY A 335 6.33 -24.71 -22.10
N ALA A 336 6.59 -25.31 -20.94
CA ALA A 336 6.96 -26.72 -20.86
C ALA A 336 5.77 -27.59 -21.28
N GLU A 337 5.96 -28.40 -22.32
CA GLU A 337 4.86 -29.13 -22.96
C GLU A 337 4.27 -30.28 -22.11
N GLU A 338 4.85 -30.61 -20.95
CA GLU A 338 4.43 -31.74 -20.12
C GLU A 338 3.24 -31.43 -19.18
N ASN A 339 2.04 -31.76 -19.65
CA ASN A 339 0.83 -31.93 -18.84
C ASN A 339 0.26 -30.64 -18.19
N ILE A 340 0.07 -29.61 -19.01
CA ILE A 340 -0.81 -28.47 -18.69
C ILE A 340 -2.23 -29.01 -18.47
N ALA A 341 -2.93 -28.59 -17.41
CA ALA A 341 -4.28 -29.04 -17.07
C ALA A 341 -5.38 -28.01 -17.39
N TYR A 342 -5.01 -26.72 -17.38
CA TYR A 342 -5.90 -25.60 -17.69
C TYR A 342 -5.11 -24.51 -18.42
N LEU A 343 -5.63 -24.06 -19.56
CA LEU A 343 -5.05 -22.99 -20.36
C LEU A 343 -6.14 -22.02 -20.80
N ASN A 344 -6.04 -20.75 -20.39
CA ASN A 344 -6.93 -19.67 -20.79
C ASN A 344 -6.14 -18.48 -21.33
N PHE A 345 -6.42 -18.12 -22.58
CA PHE A 345 -5.86 -17.00 -23.32
C PHE A 345 -6.95 -16.27 -24.13
N ASN A 346 -8.21 -16.34 -23.70
CA ASN A 346 -9.31 -15.58 -24.32
C ASN A 346 -8.93 -14.11 -24.54
N ASN A 347 -9.38 -13.48 -25.62
CA ASN A 347 -9.21 -12.04 -25.86
C ASN A 347 -7.72 -11.63 -25.85
N ASN A 348 -6.99 -12.16 -26.83
CA ASN A 348 -5.57 -11.91 -27.10
C ASN A 348 -5.36 -11.78 -28.63
N GLN A 349 -4.11 -11.71 -29.08
CA GLN A 349 -3.75 -11.47 -30.48
C GLN A 349 -3.09 -12.68 -31.16
N LEU A 350 -3.17 -13.89 -30.58
CA LEU A 350 -2.52 -15.08 -31.14
C LEU A 350 -3.02 -15.38 -32.57
N THR A 351 -2.09 -15.56 -33.50
CA THR A 351 -2.38 -15.98 -34.89
C THR A 351 -2.28 -17.49 -35.07
N SER A 352 -1.54 -18.18 -34.21
CA SER A 352 -1.52 -19.64 -34.12
C SER A 352 -1.20 -20.09 -32.69
N LEU A 353 -1.55 -21.34 -32.37
CA LEU A 353 -1.06 -22.03 -31.19
C LEU A 353 -0.74 -23.48 -31.57
N LYS A 354 0.49 -23.92 -31.30
CA LYS A 354 0.96 -25.28 -31.54
C LYS A 354 1.65 -25.81 -30.29
N MET A 355 1.29 -27.03 -29.89
CA MET A 355 1.98 -27.82 -28.87
C MET A 355 2.16 -29.23 -29.45
N ASP A 356 3.37 -29.78 -29.43
CA ASP A 356 3.65 -31.12 -29.97
C ASP A 356 3.29 -32.25 -28.97
N SER A 357 2.88 -31.89 -27.76
CA SER A 357 2.46 -32.80 -26.69
C SER A 357 0.94 -32.99 -26.57
N ALA A 358 0.50 -33.57 -25.46
CA ALA A 358 -0.92 -33.76 -25.16
C ALA A 358 -1.63 -32.45 -24.81
N ALA A 359 -2.81 -32.24 -25.39
CA ALA A 359 -3.67 -31.09 -25.18
C ALA A 359 -4.08 -30.92 -23.70
N PRO A 360 -4.22 -29.68 -23.20
CA PRO A 360 -4.72 -29.43 -21.85
C PRO A 360 -6.13 -29.97 -21.64
N GLU A 361 -6.51 -30.33 -20.40
CA GLU A 361 -7.89 -30.81 -20.14
C GLU A 361 -8.95 -29.77 -20.53
N ARG A 362 -8.63 -28.48 -20.36
CA ARG A 362 -9.51 -27.35 -20.65
C ARG A 362 -8.71 -26.25 -21.34
N VAL A 363 -9.19 -25.85 -22.52
CA VAL A 363 -8.61 -24.79 -23.34
C VAL A 363 -9.66 -23.72 -23.61
N TYR A 364 -9.33 -22.48 -23.27
CA TYR A 364 -10.12 -21.28 -23.53
C TYR A 364 -9.26 -20.30 -24.35
N GLY A 365 -9.63 -20.09 -25.61
CA GLY A 365 -8.90 -19.26 -26.58
C GLY A 365 -9.85 -18.54 -27.53
N ASN A 366 -10.97 -18.05 -27.00
CA ASN A 366 -11.93 -17.25 -27.77
C ASN A 366 -11.34 -15.86 -28.08
N GLY A 367 -11.88 -15.13 -29.06
CA GLY A 367 -11.51 -13.73 -29.30
C GLY A 367 -10.02 -13.57 -29.60
N ASN A 368 -9.51 -14.33 -30.56
CA ASN A 368 -8.10 -14.31 -30.99
C ASN A 368 -8.04 -14.30 -32.53
N ASN A 369 -6.84 -14.23 -33.09
CA ASN A 369 -6.62 -14.21 -34.55
C ASN A 369 -6.28 -15.61 -35.11
N LEU A 370 -6.58 -16.71 -34.39
CA LEU A 370 -6.04 -18.04 -34.72
C LEU A 370 -6.48 -18.49 -36.11
N SER A 371 -5.51 -18.77 -36.98
CA SER A 371 -5.69 -19.53 -38.23
C SER A 371 -5.32 -21.01 -38.06
N LEU A 372 -4.45 -21.32 -37.08
CA LEU A 372 -4.01 -22.68 -36.74
C LEU A 372 -4.10 -22.92 -35.22
N LEU A 373 -4.69 -24.05 -34.83
CA LEU A 373 -4.66 -24.58 -33.47
C LEU A 373 -4.32 -26.08 -33.54
N GLN A 374 -3.18 -26.46 -32.97
CA GLN A 374 -2.65 -27.82 -33.04
C GLN A 374 -2.16 -28.32 -31.67
N PHE A 375 -2.54 -29.56 -31.35
CA PHE A 375 -2.01 -30.34 -30.22
C PHE A 375 -1.58 -31.72 -30.74
N GLY A 376 -0.49 -32.29 -30.22
CA GLY A 376 0.02 -33.60 -30.61
C GLY A 376 -0.86 -34.77 -30.20
N ASP A 377 -1.39 -34.78 -28.98
CA ASP A 377 -2.43 -35.74 -28.54
C ASP A 377 -3.63 -35.05 -27.88
N VAL A 378 -4.78 -35.14 -28.52
CA VAL A 378 -6.04 -34.55 -28.05
C VAL A 378 -6.82 -35.45 -27.09
N SER A 379 -6.32 -36.63 -26.71
CA SER A 379 -7.03 -37.59 -25.85
C SER A 379 -7.42 -37.05 -24.46
N ASN A 380 -6.67 -36.10 -23.93
CA ASN A 380 -6.92 -35.46 -22.63
C ASN A 380 -7.95 -34.32 -22.67
N LEU A 381 -8.31 -33.81 -23.86
CA LEU A 381 -9.10 -32.59 -24.03
C LEU A 381 -10.58 -32.81 -23.70
N LYS A 382 -11.04 -32.20 -22.60
CA LYS A 382 -12.44 -32.31 -22.10
C LYS A 382 -13.26 -31.06 -22.41
N THR A 383 -12.62 -29.94 -22.73
CA THR A 383 -13.29 -28.65 -22.95
C THR A 383 -12.44 -27.79 -23.87
N LEU A 384 -13.03 -27.30 -24.96
CA LEU A 384 -12.40 -26.40 -25.92
C LEU A 384 -13.36 -25.27 -26.27
N TYR A 385 -12.95 -24.02 -26.05
CA TYR A 385 -13.69 -22.83 -26.45
C TYR A 385 -12.77 -21.89 -27.24
N CYS A 386 -12.90 -21.89 -28.57
CA CYS A 386 -12.15 -21.03 -29.50
C CYS A 386 -13.07 -20.36 -30.52
N ALA A 387 -14.20 -19.81 -30.05
CA ALA A 387 -15.06 -18.94 -30.86
C ALA A 387 -14.33 -17.64 -31.23
N GLU A 388 -14.85 -16.87 -32.20
CA GLU A 388 -14.29 -15.56 -32.56
C GLU A 388 -12.79 -15.63 -32.90
N ASN A 389 -12.48 -16.44 -33.92
CA ASN A 389 -11.15 -16.71 -34.47
C ASN A 389 -11.22 -16.85 -36.00
N HIS A 390 -10.07 -16.94 -36.67
CA HIS A 390 -9.93 -17.04 -38.13
C HIS A 390 -9.65 -18.47 -38.64
N LEU A 391 -10.11 -19.49 -37.91
CA LEU A 391 -9.89 -20.91 -38.23
C LEU A 391 -10.63 -21.28 -39.53
N ALA A 392 -9.87 -21.50 -40.60
CA ALA A 392 -10.39 -21.84 -41.92
C ALA A 392 -10.79 -23.32 -42.04
N TRP A 393 -11.86 -23.58 -42.78
CA TRP A 393 -12.29 -24.93 -43.18
C TRP A 393 -12.06 -25.10 -44.69
N THR A 394 -11.33 -26.14 -45.11
CA THR A 394 -11.05 -26.41 -46.52
C THR A 394 -12.04 -27.40 -47.12
N GLU A 395 -12.47 -27.19 -48.38
CA GLU A 395 -13.57 -27.94 -49.01
C GLU A 395 -13.24 -29.41 -49.33
N SER A 396 -11.97 -29.81 -49.36
CA SER A 396 -11.58 -31.22 -49.31
C SER A 396 -11.64 -31.72 -47.86
N GLY A 397 -12.47 -32.74 -47.60
CA GLY A 397 -12.76 -33.27 -46.26
C GLY A 397 -11.61 -34.02 -45.56
N LYS A 398 -10.41 -33.42 -45.51
CA LYS A 398 -9.19 -33.90 -44.85
C LYS A 398 -8.28 -32.74 -44.39
N ALA A 399 -8.84 -31.74 -43.71
CA ALA A 399 -8.13 -30.88 -42.76
C ALA A 399 -9.19 -30.07 -41.97
N LEU A 400 -9.20 -29.90 -40.64
CA LEU A 400 -8.64 -30.63 -39.49
C LEU A 400 -7.78 -31.88 -39.76
N ASP A 401 -6.48 -31.79 -39.47
CA ASP A 401 -5.75 -32.89 -38.81
C ASP A 401 -5.62 -32.60 -37.31
N LEU A 402 -6.74 -32.19 -36.71
CA LEU A 402 -7.00 -32.55 -35.32
C LEU A 402 -7.29 -34.05 -35.35
N GLN A 403 -6.38 -34.88 -34.83
CA GLN A 403 -6.59 -36.33 -34.63
C GLN A 403 -7.57 -36.61 -33.48
N LEU A 404 -8.72 -35.92 -33.50
CA LEU A 404 -9.84 -36.14 -32.61
C LEU A 404 -10.48 -37.49 -32.92
N SER A 405 -9.97 -38.52 -32.25
CA SER A 405 -10.63 -39.81 -32.17
C SER A 405 -12.09 -39.62 -31.69
N PRO A 406 -13.04 -40.47 -32.12
CA PRO A 406 -14.47 -40.24 -31.89
C PRO A 406 -14.88 -40.46 -30.42
N GLN A 407 -14.59 -39.46 -29.58
CA GLN A 407 -15.16 -39.21 -28.27
C GLN A 407 -15.75 -37.79 -28.27
N THR A 408 -16.93 -37.63 -27.68
CA THR A 408 -17.79 -36.45 -27.86
C THR A 408 -17.21 -35.15 -27.28
N ILE A 409 -16.99 -34.14 -28.13
CA ILE A 409 -16.81 -32.74 -27.71
C ILE A 409 -18.18 -32.06 -27.63
N GLU A 410 -18.55 -31.55 -26.47
CA GLU A 410 -19.72 -30.68 -26.30
C GLU A 410 -19.35 -29.20 -26.57
N LEU A 411 -19.72 -28.67 -27.74
CA LEU A 411 -19.65 -27.23 -28.03
C LEU A 411 -20.76 -26.47 -27.29
N LYS A 412 -20.59 -26.27 -25.97
CA LYS A 412 -21.57 -25.60 -25.10
C LYS A 412 -21.45 -24.08 -25.16
N ARG A 413 -22.26 -23.45 -26.01
CA ARG A 413 -22.47 -21.99 -25.98
C ARG A 413 -23.27 -21.61 -24.73
N LYS A 414 -22.75 -20.69 -23.90
CA LYS A 414 -23.52 -20.08 -22.81
C LYS A 414 -24.47 -19.02 -23.39
N TYR A 415 -25.71 -19.00 -22.92
CA TYR A 415 -26.73 -18.02 -23.28
C TYR A 415 -27.26 -17.40 -21.99
N ASP A 416 -26.94 -16.13 -21.73
CA ASP A 416 -27.44 -15.40 -20.55
C ASP A 416 -28.75 -14.68 -20.91
N GLY A 417 -29.89 -15.17 -20.41
CA GLY A 417 -31.21 -14.68 -20.84
C GLY A 417 -32.43 -15.35 -20.19
N GLU A 418 -32.45 -15.43 -18.86
CA GLU A 418 -33.58 -15.85 -17.98
C GLU A 418 -34.13 -17.30 -18.02
N LYS A 419 -34.74 -17.66 -16.88
CA LYS A 419 -35.69 -18.77 -16.58
C LYS A 419 -35.18 -20.20 -16.36
N TYR A 420 -35.16 -20.54 -15.06
CA TYR A 420 -35.60 -21.79 -14.42
C TYR A 420 -35.21 -23.16 -15.01
N TRP A 421 -34.47 -23.93 -14.21
CA TRP A 421 -34.45 -25.39 -14.25
C TRP A 421 -35.66 -25.99 -13.51
N THR A 422 -36.12 -27.16 -13.98
CA THR A 422 -36.79 -28.18 -13.16
C THR A 422 -36.27 -29.54 -13.58
N ASP A 423 -36.00 -30.42 -12.62
CA ASP A 423 -35.39 -31.73 -12.85
C ASP A 423 -36.24 -32.68 -13.70
N LEU A 424 -35.57 -33.57 -14.45
CA LEU A 424 -35.91 -34.98 -14.38
C LEU A 424 -34.72 -35.89 -14.72
N ASN A 425 -34.60 -37.00 -13.99
CA ASN A 425 -33.80 -38.14 -14.43
C ASN A 425 -34.60 -38.94 -15.45
N GLU A 426 -34.05 -39.24 -16.64
CA GLU A 426 -34.17 -40.58 -17.23
C GLU A 426 -33.19 -40.82 -18.41
N VAL A 427 -33.19 -42.05 -18.92
CA VAL A 427 -32.17 -42.59 -19.83
C VAL A 427 -32.43 -42.20 -21.29
N LEU A 428 -31.38 -41.72 -21.98
CA LEU A 428 -31.40 -41.44 -23.42
C LEU A 428 -31.79 -42.68 -24.24
N THR A 429 -32.61 -42.47 -25.27
CA THR A 429 -32.94 -43.49 -26.29
C THR A 429 -32.57 -43.01 -27.70
N PRO A 430 -32.36 -43.90 -28.68
CA PRO A 430 -31.60 -43.58 -29.91
C PRO A 430 -32.32 -42.72 -30.99
N GLN A 431 -33.22 -41.81 -30.60
CA GLN A 431 -34.00 -40.96 -31.53
C GLN A 431 -33.77 -39.45 -31.35
N GLN A 432 -32.81 -39.02 -30.53
CA GLN A 432 -32.53 -37.60 -30.26
C GLN A 432 -31.19 -37.14 -30.85
N LEU A 433 -31.14 -37.05 -32.18
CA LEU A 433 -30.05 -36.41 -32.93
C LEU A 433 -30.65 -35.61 -34.10
N GLN A 434 -30.04 -34.46 -34.41
CA GLN A 434 -30.39 -33.45 -35.43
C GLN A 434 -31.33 -32.30 -34.99
N ARG A 435 -30.70 -31.22 -34.51
CA ARG A 435 -30.86 -29.90 -35.15
C ARG A 435 -29.62 -29.03 -34.90
N THR A 436 -29.06 -28.49 -35.97
CA THR A 436 -27.96 -27.52 -35.93
C THR A 436 -28.52 -26.14 -36.20
N GLU A 437 -28.48 -25.24 -35.23
CA GLU A 437 -28.82 -23.82 -35.44
C GLU A 437 -27.53 -23.00 -35.51
N VAL A 438 -27.20 -22.53 -36.72
CA VAL A 438 -26.02 -21.71 -36.99
C VAL A 438 -26.39 -20.25 -36.76
N LEU A 439 -25.92 -19.68 -35.65
CA LEU A 439 -26.08 -18.26 -35.32
C LEU A 439 -24.85 -17.46 -35.81
N MET A 440 -24.99 -16.88 -36.99
CA MET A 440 -24.05 -15.91 -37.57
C MET A 440 -24.08 -14.58 -36.80
N GLY A 441 -23.03 -13.76 -36.96
CA GLY A 441 -22.91 -12.44 -36.32
C GLY A 441 -23.97 -11.43 -36.77
N GLU A 442 -24.13 -10.36 -35.99
CA GLU A 442 -25.34 -9.51 -35.88
C GLU A 442 -25.80 -8.75 -37.16
N ASN A 443 -25.07 -8.84 -38.27
CA ASN A 443 -25.38 -8.14 -39.53
C ASN A 443 -25.85 -9.06 -40.68
N SER A 444 -26.19 -10.32 -40.41
CA SER A 444 -26.72 -11.26 -41.42
C SER A 444 -28.22 -11.53 -41.26
N GLN A 445 -29.03 -11.14 -42.26
CA GLN A 445 -30.46 -11.47 -42.30
C GLN A 445 -30.78 -12.54 -43.36
N ILE A 446 -31.68 -13.47 -43.03
CA ILE A 446 -32.22 -14.47 -43.95
C ILE A 446 -33.31 -13.81 -44.79
N ALA A 447 -33.17 -13.84 -46.12
CA ALA A 447 -34.10 -13.19 -47.04
C ALA A 447 -35.35 -14.05 -47.32
N SER A 448 -35.18 -15.37 -47.50
CA SER A 448 -36.28 -16.33 -47.64
C SER A 448 -35.80 -17.78 -47.52
N PHE A 449 -36.75 -18.71 -47.35
CA PHE A 449 -36.55 -20.16 -47.43
C PHE A 449 -37.62 -20.75 -48.34
N ASP A 450 -37.21 -21.54 -49.33
CA ASP A 450 -38.12 -22.30 -50.20
C ASP A 450 -38.30 -23.72 -49.68
N LYS A 451 -39.56 -24.11 -49.49
CA LYS A 451 -39.96 -25.37 -48.85
C LYS A 451 -39.98 -26.58 -49.78
N GLU A 452 -40.05 -26.38 -51.10
CA GLU A 452 -40.07 -27.49 -52.06
C GLU A 452 -38.67 -27.80 -52.61
N SER A 453 -37.78 -26.79 -52.74
CA SER A 453 -36.38 -27.01 -53.15
C SER A 453 -35.35 -27.02 -52.01
N GLY A 454 -35.75 -26.69 -50.77
CA GLY A 454 -34.89 -26.69 -49.58
C GLY A 454 -33.84 -25.57 -49.53
N LYS A 455 -33.95 -24.55 -50.38
CA LYS A 455 -32.96 -23.46 -50.49
C LYS A 455 -33.20 -22.33 -49.50
N VAL A 456 -32.13 -21.82 -48.90
CA VAL A 456 -32.12 -20.59 -48.08
C VAL A 456 -31.41 -19.47 -48.86
N PHE A 457 -31.97 -18.26 -48.83
CA PHE A 457 -31.39 -17.08 -49.47
C PHE A 457 -30.85 -16.09 -48.43
N TYR A 458 -29.66 -15.57 -48.68
CA TYR A 458 -28.97 -14.56 -47.85
C TYR A 458 -28.58 -13.35 -48.71
N THR A 459 -28.52 -12.17 -48.11
CA THR A 459 -28.11 -10.93 -48.80
C THR A 459 -27.03 -10.20 -48.01
N GLY A 460 -25.82 -10.15 -48.56
CA GLY A 460 -24.68 -9.35 -48.10
C GLY A 460 -23.86 -8.85 -49.29
N PRO A 461 -23.02 -7.80 -49.14
CA PRO A 461 -22.44 -7.12 -50.28
C PRO A 461 -21.24 -7.85 -50.93
N ALA A 462 -21.46 -8.30 -52.17
CA ALA A 462 -20.48 -8.42 -53.25
C ALA A 462 -19.26 -9.35 -53.08
N SER A 463 -19.45 -10.64 -53.34
CA SER A 463 -19.06 -11.22 -54.65
C SER A 463 -19.70 -12.61 -54.83
N ALA A 464 -19.86 -13.07 -56.07
CA ALA A 464 -20.74 -14.20 -56.40
C ALA A 464 -20.01 -15.35 -57.09
N LEU A 465 -20.43 -16.58 -56.76
CA LEU A 465 -20.22 -17.81 -57.54
C LEU A 465 -21.45 -18.70 -57.36
N GLU A 466 -21.97 -19.26 -58.46
CA GLU A 466 -23.16 -20.12 -58.48
C GLU A 466 -22.77 -21.57 -58.77
N TYR A 467 -23.43 -22.52 -58.11
CA TYR A 467 -23.30 -23.95 -58.40
C TYR A 467 -24.68 -24.63 -58.49
N TYR A 468 -24.80 -25.57 -59.43
CA TYR A 468 -26.04 -26.22 -59.82
C TYR A 468 -25.95 -27.74 -59.71
N PHE A 469 -26.92 -28.36 -59.03
CA PHE A 469 -27.13 -29.81 -59.05
C PHE A 469 -28.63 -30.11 -59.16
N THR A 470 -28.98 -31.15 -59.92
CA THR A 470 -30.36 -31.52 -60.27
C THR A 470 -30.91 -32.64 -59.40
N ALA A 471 -32.14 -32.51 -58.91
CA ALA A 471 -32.85 -33.59 -58.23
C ALA A 471 -33.40 -34.64 -59.22
N GLY A 472 -33.66 -35.84 -58.71
CA GLY A 472 -34.44 -36.89 -59.36
C GLY A 472 -35.39 -37.51 -58.32
N ASP A 473 -36.61 -37.82 -58.74
CA ASP A 473 -37.74 -38.00 -57.81
C ASP A 473 -37.66 -39.25 -56.92
N VAL A 474 -38.16 -39.12 -55.69
CA VAL A 474 -38.53 -40.24 -54.82
C VAL A 474 -39.96 -40.00 -54.32
N GLY A 475 -40.87 -40.92 -54.63
CA GLY A 475 -42.27 -40.83 -54.23
C GLY A 475 -42.53 -41.24 -52.78
N GLU A 476 -43.69 -40.86 -52.28
CA GLU A 476 -44.21 -41.21 -50.95
C GLU A 476 -44.47 -42.72 -50.83
N ASP A 477 -44.02 -43.37 -49.74
CA ASP A 477 -44.94 -43.96 -48.74
C ASP A 477 -44.19 -44.59 -47.53
N GLU A 478 -44.96 -45.00 -46.52
CA GLU A 478 -44.48 -45.47 -45.22
C GLU A 478 -43.74 -46.83 -45.24
N GLY A 479 -42.70 -46.97 -44.39
CA GLY A 479 -42.33 -48.27 -43.80
C GLY A 479 -40.98 -48.90 -44.18
N ASN A 480 -39.92 -48.51 -43.47
CA ASN A 480 -38.70 -49.29 -43.21
C ASN A 480 -38.00 -49.99 -44.41
N ALA A 481 -37.13 -49.26 -45.12
CA ALA A 481 -36.08 -49.85 -45.96
C ALA A 481 -34.69 -49.69 -45.31
N ARG A 482 -34.07 -50.79 -44.87
CA ARG A 482 -32.62 -50.82 -44.58
C ARG A 482 -31.87 -50.92 -45.92
N MET A 483 -30.90 -50.03 -46.18
CA MET A 483 -29.97 -50.21 -47.29
C MET A 483 -28.53 -50.40 -46.78
N LEU A 484 -28.02 -51.61 -46.92
CA LEU A 484 -26.63 -51.97 -46.69
C LEU A 484 -25.89 -51.90 -48.04
N VAL A 485 -24.91 -51.00 -48.18
CA VAL A 485 -24.10 -50.92 -49.41
C VAL A 485 -22.68 -51.40 -49.14
N GLN A 486 -22.45 -52.69 -49.38
CA GLN A 486 -21.11 -53.19 -49.69
C GLN A 486 -20.87 -52.97 -51.19
N ALA A 487 -19.89 -52.14 -51.57
CA ALA A 487 -19.45 -51.99 -52.95
C ALA A 487 -18.25 -52.91 -53.22
N LYS A 488 -18.49 -54.02 -53.92
CA LYS A 488 -17.45 -54.95 -54.41
C LYS A 488 -17.35 -54.80 -55.93
N LEU A 489 -16.14 -54.74 -56.47
CA LEU A 489 -15.92 -54.50 -57.91
C LEU A 489 -16.61 -55.54 -58.80
N THR A 490 -17.23 -55.04 -59.88
CA THR A 490 -17.35 -55.67 -61.19
C THR A 490 -17.23 -54.58 -62.25
N GLU A 491 -16.43 -54.83 -63.30
CA GLU A 491 -16.17 -53.87 -64.37
C GLU A 491 -17.30 -53.85 -65.41
N GLU A 492 -17.63 -52.67 -65.94
CA GLU A 492 -17.75 -52.44 -67.39
C GLU A 492 -17.65 -50.93 -67.71
N THR A 493 -17.29 -50.57 -68.94
CA THR A 493 -16.50 -49.35 -69.22
C THR A 493 -17.26 -48.17 -69.80
N VAL A 494 -17.18 -47.00 -69.14
CA VAL A 494 -17.20 -45.67 -69.78
C VAL A 494 -16.20 -44.75 -69.05
N THR A 495 -15.24 -44.16 -69.76
CA THR A 495 -14.17 -43.33 -69.17
C THR A 495 -14.43 -41.83 -69.34
N PRO A 496 -14.56 -41.03 -68.26
CA PRO A 496 -14.23 -39.61 -68.29
C PRO A 496 -12.69 -39.41 -68.37
N PRO A 497 -12.18 -38.24 -68.79
CA PRO A 497 -10.74 -38.01 -68.90
C PRO A 497 -10.06 -37.97 -67.53
N GLN A 498 -8.90 -38.62 -67.41
CA GLN A 498 -7.98 -38.33 -66.30
C GLN A 498 -7.25 -37.01 -66.57
N GLU A 499 -7.14 -36.17 -65.54
CA GLU A 499 -6.13 -35.12 -65.50
C GLU A 499 -4.76 -35.77 -65.23
N GLU A 500 -3.75 -35.50 -66.07
CA GLU A 500 -2.37 -35.89 -65.78
C GLU A 500 -1.85 -35.06 -64.59
N LYS A 501 -1.63 -35.73 -63.46
CA LYS A 501 -0.88 -35.23 -62.31
C LYS A 501 0.57 -35.71 -62.39
N PHE A 502 1.47 -34.87 -61.91
CA PHE A 502 2.90 -35.17 -61.73
C PHE A 502 3.31 -34.88 -60.28
N HIS A 503 4.48 -35.38 -59.91
CA HIS A 503 5.05 -35.25 -58.57
C HIS A 503 6.45 -34.61 -58.64
N VAL A 504 6.67 -33.61 -57.79
CA VAL A 504 7.97 -32.97 -57.60
C VAL A 504 8.50 -33.36 -56.23
N THR A 505 9.69 -33.98 -56.18
CA THR A 505 10.40 -34.21 -54.92
C THR A 505 11.56 -33.22 -54.77
N ILE A 506 11.84 -32.81 -53.53
CA ILE A 506 12.97 -31.94 -53.18
C ILE A 506 13.82 -32.58 -52.10
N LYS A 507 15.14 -32.38 -52.19
CA LYS A 507 16.14 -32.75 -51.19
C LYS A 507 17.33 -31.81 -51.26
N THR A 508 18.25 -31.93 -50.31
CA THR A 508 19.56 -31.26 -50.35
C THR A 508 20.65 -32.23 -50.83
N ASN A 509 21.84 -31.72 -51.14
CA ASN A 509 23.05 -32.54 -51.28
C ASN A 509 23.60 -33.04 -49.93
N ASP A 510 23.46 -32.23 -48.87
CA ASP A 510 23.76 -32.59 -47.49
C ASP A 510 22.86 -31.77 -46.54
N ASN A 511 22.05 -32.45 -45.71
CA ASN A 511 21.07 -31.82 -44.81
C ASN A 511 21.72 -31.00 -43.67
N SER A 512 23.04 -31.11 -43.47
CA SER A 512 23.78 -30.22 -42.56
C SER A 512 24.08 -28.86 -43.18
N MET A 513 24.06 -28.74 -44.50
CA MET A 513 24.45 -27.52 -45.24
C MET A 513 23.28 -26.60 -45.60
N GLY A 514 22.04 -27.08 -45.49
CA GLY A 514 20.85 -26.29 -45.77
C GLY A 514 19.55 -27.07 -45.59
N THR A 515 18.45 -26.38 -45.86
CA THR A 515 17.07 -26.89 -45.89
C THR A 515 16.39 -26.47 -47.19
N VAL A 516 15.28 -27.14 -47.53
CA VAL A 516 14.49 -26.88 -48.74
C VAL A 516 13.00 -26.94 -48.45
N THR A 517 12.22 -26.10 -49.13
CA THR A 517 10.75 -26.09 -49.08
C THR A 517 10.16 -26.04 -50.48
N ILE A 518 8.90 -26.47 -50.58
CA ILE A 518 8.11 -26.54 -51.82
C ILE A 518 6.68 -26.07 -51.52
N ASP A 519 6.02 -25.43 -52.49
CA ASP A 519 4.70 -24.82 -52.31
C ASP A 519 3.51 -25.82 -52.26
N SER A 520 3.71 -27.09 -52.63
CA SER A 520 2.71 -28.16 -52.49
C SER A 520 3.07 -29.14 -51.36
N ALA A 521 2.16 -29.31 -50.39
CA ALA A 521 2.35 -30.13 -49.20
C ALA A 521 2.50 -31.65 -49.46
N ASP A 522 2.05 -32.14 -50.62
CA ASP A 522 2.27 -33.52 -51.08
C ASP A 522 3.13 -33.59 -52.36
N GLY A 523 3.71 -32.47 -52.79
CA GLY A 523 4.48 -32.35 -54.04
C GLY A 523 3.69 -32.68 -55.31
N SER A 524 2.35 -32.82 -55.27
CA SER A 524 1.53 -33.13 -56.44
C SER A 524 1.04 -31.87 -57.14
N TYR A 525 1.19 -31.85 -58.48
CA TYR A 525 0.77 -30.77 -59.36
C TYR A 525 0.03 -31.31 -60.57
N LYS A 526 -0.85 -30.50 -61.17
CA LYS A 526 -1.42 -30.76 -62.50
C LYS A 526 -0.44 -30.39 -63.61
N LYS A 527 -0.57 -31.02 -64.77
CA LYS A 527 0.23 -30.69 -65.96
C LYS A 527 0.07 -29.22 -66.38
N GLY A 528 1.16 -28.47 -66.33
CA GLY A 528 1.22 -27.03 -66.64
C GLY A 528 0.90 -26.11 -65.46
N GLU A 529 0.66 -26.66 -64.26
CA GLU A 529 0.64 -25.90 -63.01
C GLU A 529 2.06 -25.46 -62.64
N LYS A 530 2.19 -24.40 -61.84
CA LYS A 530 3.49 -23.88 -61.39
C LYS A 530 3.84 -24.43 -60.02
N ALA A 531 5.10 -24.77 -59.86
CA ALA A 531 5.72 -25.11 -58.58
C ALA A 531 6.78 -24.06 -58.24
N GLU A 532 6.89 -23.72 -56.96
CA GLU A 532 7.96 -22.90 -56.39
C GLU A 532 8.74 -23.72 -55.37
N VAL A 533 10.06 -23.79 -55.55
CA VAL A 533 10.99 -24.45 -54.62
C VAL A 533 12.02 -23.45 -54.09
N ILE A 534 12.24 -23.48 -52.78
CA ILE A 534 13.11 -22.53 -52.06
C ILE A 534 14.19 -23.32 -51.32
N ALA A 535 15.41 -22.79 -51.33
CA ALA A 535 16.55 -23.33 -50.60
C ALA A 535 17.05 -22.31 -49.57
N VAL A 536 17.31 -22.75 -48.34
CA VAL A 536 17.89 -21.91 -47.27
C VAL A 536 19.18 -22.57 -46.81
N ALA A 537 20.30 -21.85 -46.89
CA ALA A 537 21.59 -22.38 -46.45
C ALA A 537 21.71 -22.32 -44.93
N ASN A 538 22.34 -23.34 -44.34
CA ASN A 538 22.71 -23.32 -42.92
C ASN A 538 24.03 -22.54 -42.73
N GLU A 539 24.36 -22.21 -41.49
CA GLU A 539 25.56 -21.42 -41.17
C GLU A 539 26.85 -22.06 -41.71
N GLY A 540 27.66 -21.24 -42.40
CA GLY A 540 28.92 -21.63 -43.05
C GLY A 540 28.80 -21.99 -44.54
N PHE A 541 27.58 -22.09 -45.07
CA PHE A 541 27.32 -22.55 -46.44
C PHE A 541 26.59 -21.51 -47.29
N ARG A 542 26.60 -21.70 -48.61
CA ARG A 542 25.76 -20.98 -49.56
C ARG A 542 25.06 -21.94 -50.51
N PHE A 543 23.86 -21.58 -50.95
CA PHE A 543 23.20 -22.25 -52.07
C PHE A 543 23.96 -21.96 -53.37
N VAL A 544 24.08 -22.98 -54.23
CA VAL A 544 24.78 -22.92 -55.53
C VAL A 544 23.80 -23.07 -56.69
N ASN A 545 23.03 -24.17 -56.73
CA ASN A 545 22.05 -24.46 -57.78
C ASN A 545 21.11 -25.62 -57.42
N TRP A 546 20.07 -25.79 -58.23
CA TRP A 546 19.22 -26.98 -58.30
C TRP A 546 19.70 -27.93 -59.41
N THR A 547 19.82 -29.23 -59.11
CA THR A 547 20.08 -30.30 -60.10
C THR A 547 18.98 -31.35 -60.14
N ASP A 548 18.83 -32.04 -61.28
CA ASP A 548 17.95 -33.21 -61.42
C ASP A 548 18.53 -34.50 -60.79
N ALA A 549 17.81 -35.62 -60.92
CA ALA A 549 18.22 -36.94 -60.44
C ALA A 549 19.53 -37.44 -61.07
N GLU A 550 19.78 -37.07 -62.33
CA GLU A 550 20.99 -37.38 -63.09
C GLU A 550 22.17 -36.45 -62.75
N GLY A 551 21.95 -35.36 -62.00
CA GLY A 551 22.97 -34.39 -61.57
C GLY A 551 23.22 -33.25 -62.56
N ASN A 552 22.34 -33.04 -63.56
CA ASN A 552 22.41 -31.90 -64.46
C ASN A 552 21.88 -30.64 -63.75
N VAL A 553 22.54 -29.49 -63.95
CA VAL A 553 22.05 -28.21 -63.40
C VAL A 553 20.79 -27.77 -64.14
N ILE A 554 19.70 -27.57 -63.39
CA ILE A 554 18.39 -27.17 -63.87
C ILE A 554 18.14 -25.68 -63.65
N SER A 555 18.62 -25.11 -62.53
CA SER A 555 18.44 -23.69 -62.20
C SER A 555 19.49 -23.21 -61.21
N GLU A 556 20.03 -22.01 -61.42
CA GLU A 556 20.86 -21.28 -60.44
C GLU A 556 20.02 -20.28 -59.62
N SER A 557 18.71 -20.19 -59.86
CA SER A 557 17.81 -19.26 -59.16
C SER A 557 17.33 -19.83 -57.83
N ASN A 558 17.15 -18.94 -56.85
CA ASN A 558 16.52 -19.23 -55.56
C ASN A 558 15.69 -18.01 -55.12
N PRO A 559 14.37 -18.11 -54.93
CA PRO A 559 13.54 -19.28 -55.23
C PRO A 559 13.55 -19.66 -56.72
N TYR A 560 13.19 -20.90 -57.04
CA TYR A 560 13.05 -21.40 -58.40
C TYR A 560 11.60 -21.75 -58.71
N VAL A 561 11.02 -21.06 -59.71
CA VAL A 561 9.64 -21.24 -60.15
C VAL A 561 9.62 -21.82 -61.57
N PHE A 562 8.84 -22.89 -61.79
CA PHE A 562 8.75 -23.59 -63.08
C PHE A 562 7.37 -24.23 -63.31
N GLU A 563 7.09 -24.61 -64.57
CA GLU A 563 5.83 -25.29 -64.95
C GLU A 563 6.02 -26.82 -64.95
N VAL A 564 5.22 -27.53 -64.15
CA VAL A 564 5.34 -28.98 -63.96
C VAL A 564 4.74 -29.73 -65.15
N THR A 565 5.60 -30.37 -65.94
CA THR A 565 5.23 -31.04 -67.21
C THR A 565 5.57 -32.53 -67.26
N LYS A 566 6.28 -33.02 -66.23
CA LYS A 566 6.67 -34.40 -65.94
C LYS A 566 7.01 -34.49 -64.45
N ASP A 567 7.22 -35.71 -63.94
CA ASP A 567 7.81 -35.92 -62.61
C ASP A 567 9.26 -35.38 -62.56
N LEU A 568 9.65 -34.83 -61.40
CA LEU A 568 10.91 -34.11 -61.21
C LEU A 568 11.46 -34.33 -59.79
N ASP A 569 12.62 -34.97 -59.67
CA ASP A 569 13.39 -35.01 -58.43
C ASP A 569 14.46 -33.92 -58.46
N LEU A 570 14.37 -32.94 -57.57
CA LEU A 570 15.27 -31.79 -57.50
C LEU A 570 16.17 -31.85 -56.25
N THR A 571 17.45 -31.53 -56.44
CA THR A 571 18.46 -31.46 -55.38
C THR A 571 18.97 -30.03 -55.26
N ALA A 572 18.81 -29.38 -54.11
CA ALA A 572 19.51 -28.14 -53.80
C ALA A 572 20.95 -28.46 -53.41
N ASN A 573 21.91 -27.89 -54.14
CA ASN A 573 23.33 -28.04 -53.87
C ASN A 573 23.84 -26.84 -53.07
N PHE A 574 24.37 -27.11 -51.88
CA PHE A 574 25.05 -26.15 -51.02
C PHE A 574 26.56 -26.42 -51.02
N GLU A 575 27.37 -25.37 -50.83
CA GLU A 575 28.83 -25.48 -50.66
C GLU A 575 29.33 -24.59 -49.51
N LYS A 576 30.45 -24.98 -48.89
CA LYS A 576 31.07 -24.18 -47.82
C LYS A 576 31.70 -22.92 -48.42
N ILE A 577 31.55 -21.78 -47.73
CA ILE A 577 32.18 -20.52 -48.16
C ILE A 577 33.68 -20.59 -47.85
N GLU A 578 34.52 -20.68 -48.88
CA GLU A 578 35.99 -20.59 -48.74
C GLU A 578 36.45 -19.14 -48.48
N GLY A 579 37.43 -18.98 -47.58
CA GLY A 579 37.96 -17.66 -47.22
C GLY A 579 37.01 -16.85 -46.33
N SER A 580 36.36 -17.48 -45.35
CA SER A 580 35.53 -16.83 -44.33
C SER A 580 35.60 -17.52 -42.97
N TYR A 581 35.31 -16.75 -41.92
CA TYR A 581 35.38 -17.14 -40.51
C TYR A 581 34.08 -16.83 -39.76
N LEU A 582 33.76 -17.63 -38.76
CA LEU A 582 32.60 -17.45 -37.88
C LEU A 582 32.98 -16.58 -36.67
N ILE A 583 32.30 -15.45 -36.49
CA ILE A 583 32.61 -14.47 -35.43
C ILE A 583 31.37 -14.24 -34.55
N TYR A 584 31.36 -14.81 -33.35
CA TYR A 584 30.25 -14.69 -32.41
C TYR A 584 30.54 -13.66 -31.31
N VAL A 585 29.50 -12.94 -30.86
CA VAL A 585 29.56 -12.04 -29.70
C VAL A 585 28.44 -12.35 -28.72
N GLU A 586 28.74 -12.33 -27.44
CA GLU A 586 27.77 -12.66 -26.39
C GLU A 586 27.88 -11.78 -25.14
N SER A 587 26.73 -11.54 -24.51
CA SER A 587 26.62 -11.04 -23.14
C SER A 587 25.93 -12.14 -22.31
N PRO A 588 26.62 -12.77 -21.33
CA PRO A 588 26.02 -13.85 -20.53
C PRO A 588 24.84 -13.39 -19.69
N ASP A 589 24.78 -12.09 -19.38
CA ASP A 589 23.70 -11.47 -18.63
C ASP A 589 23.21 -10.19 -19.34
N PRO A 590 22.10 -10.30 -20.11
CA PRO A 590 21.46 -9.15 -20.74
C PRO A 590 20.92 -8.09 -19.77
N GLN A 591 20.88 -8.34 -18.45
CA GLN A 591 20.52 -7.33 -17.44
C GLN A 591 21.69 -6.40 -17.11
N MET A 592 22.94 -6.89 -17.17
CA MET A 592 24.13 -6.06 -16.91
C MET A 592 24.58 -5.23 -18.12
N GLY A 593 24.38 -5.73 -19.34
CA GLY A 593 24.72 -5.00 -20.56
C GLY A 593 24.43 -5.77 -21.84
N THR A 594 24.41 -5.05 -22.96
CA THR A 594 24.18 -5.59 -24.31
C THR A 594 25.48 -5.59 -25.13
N VAL A 595 25.51 -6.42 -26.17
CA VAL A 595 26.58 -6.42 -27.18
C VAL A 595 26.00 -6.21 -28.57
N THR A 596 26.76 -5.55 -29.44
CA THR A 596 26.43 -5.30 -30.85
C THR A 596 27.67 -5.52 -31.72
N MET A 597 27.45 -5.80 -33.01
CA MET A 597 28.50 -6.06 -33.99
C MET A 597 28.19 -5.35 -35.32
N ASP A 598 29.21 -4.74 -35.91
CA ASP A 598 29.14 -3.93 -37.14
C ASP A 598 30.31 -4.28 -38.07
N PRO A 599 30.08 -4.66 -39.34
CA PRO A 599 28.78 -4.88 -39.96
C PRO A 599 28.07 -6.10 -39.38
N ALA A 600 26.77 -6.03 -39.14
CA ALA A 600 25.98 -7.22 -38.81
C ALA A 600 25.78 -8.09 -40.05
N ASN A 601 25.88 -9.42 -39.91
CA ASN A 601 25.61 -10.38 -40.97
C ASN A 601 24.79 -11.57 -40.46
N GLU A 602 23.81 -12.04 -41.25
CA GLU A 602 23.04 -13.24 -40.93
C GLU A 602 23.95 -14.46 -40.93
N GLY A 603 23.86 -15.29 -39.87
CA GLY A 603 24.76 -16.43 -39.65
C GLY A 603 26.19 -16.06 -39.21
N ASN A 604 26.51 -14.79 -38.93
CA ASN A 604 27.78 -14.35 -38.34
C ASN A 604 29.07 -14.75 -39.09
N ILE A 605 28.98 -15.05 -40.39
CA ILE A 605 30.13 -15.46 -41.23
C ILE A 605 30.73 -14.23 -41.93
N TYR A 606 32.02 -14.01 -41.74
CA TYR A 606 32.75 -12.86 -42.29
C TYR A 606 33.87 -13.32 -43.21
N LYS A 607 33.97 -12.69 -44.39
CA LYS A 607 35.09 -12.93 -45.30
C LYS A 607 36.44 -12.58 -44.64
N GLU A 608 37.47 -13.39 -44.91
CA GLU A 608 38.86 -13.13 -44.54
C GLU A 608 39.26 -11.67 -44.85
N GLY A 609 39.76 -10.98 -43.83
CA GLY A 609 40.18 -9.57 -43.92
C GLY A 609 39.07 -8.53 -43.83
N THR A 610 37.80 -8.90 -43.56
CA THR A 610 36.76 -7.94 -43.18
C THR A 610 37.07 -7.35 -41.79
N GLU A 611 37.13 -6.03 -41.67
CA GLU A 611 37.17 -5.33 -40.37
C GLU A 611 35.80 -5.41 -39.70
N ILE A 612 35.78 -5.80 -38.42
CA ILE A 612 34.60 -5.95 -37.57
C ILE A 612 34.78 -5.07 -36.34
N THR A 613 33.75 -4.33 -36.00
CA THR A 613 33.61 -3.61 -34.71
C THR A 613 32.65 -4.40 -33.82
N VAL A 614 33.07 -4.72 -32.61
CA VAL A 614 32.21 -5.24 -31.55
C VAL A 614 32.10 -4.20 -30.44
N LYS A 615 30.89 -4.00 -29.91
CA LYS A 615 30.61 -2.93 -28.94
C LYS A 615 29.72 -3.43 -27.80
N ALA A 616 30.24 -3.33 -26.58
CA ALA A 616 29.55 -3.61 -25.33
C ALA A 616 28.95 -2.31 -24.75
N GLU A 617 27.66 -2.33 -24.42
CA GLU A 617 26.93 -1.20 -23.84
C GLU A 617 26.38 -1.59 -22.45
N PRO A 618 26.98 -1.11 -21.34
CA PRO A 618 26.49 -1.41 -20.00
C PRO A 618 25.10 -0.80 -19.75
N LYS A 619 24.25 -1.54 -19.05
CA LYS A 619 22.97 -1.02 -18.54
C LYS A 619 23.20 -0.14 -17.30
N ALA A 620 22.18 0.64 -16.93
CA ALA A 620 22.26 1.55 -15.79
C ALA A 620 22.60 0.80 -14.50
N GLY A 621 23.61 1.28 -13.77
CA GLY A 621 24.14 0.61 -12.57
C GLY A 621 25.32 -0.34 -12.83
N TYR A 622 25.72 -0.54 -14.08
CA TYR A 622 26.83 -1.42 -14.47
C TYR A 622 27.90 -0.69 -15.29
N GLU A 623 29.10 -1.24 -15.31
CA GLU A 623 30.21 -0.83 -16.17
C GLU A 623 30.81 -2.03 -16.90
N PHE A 624 31.37 -1.79 -18.10
CA PHE A 624 32.09 -2.81 -18.86
C PHE A 624 33.42 -3.13 -18.16
N ALA A 625 33.68 -4.42 -17.94
CA ALA A 625 34.89 -4.90 -17.29
C ALA A 625 35.99 -5.24 -18.30
N GLN A 626 35.70 -6.16 -19.23
CA GLN A 626 36.63 -6.67 -20.24
C GLN A 626 35.93 -7.48 -21.34
N TRP A 627 36.62 -7.71 -22.46
CA TRP A 627 36.27 -8.77 -23.42
C TRP A 627 37.07 -10.04 -23.09
N LEU A 628 36.39 -11.17 -23.06
CA LEU A 628 36.99 -12.51 -22.96
C LEU A 628 36.81 -13.24 -24.29
N GLU A 629 37.87 -13.88 -24.77
CA GLU A 629 37.80 -14.81 -25.90
C GLU A 629 37.50 -16.22 -25.37
N VAL A 630 36.45 -16.84 -25.92
CA VAL A 630 35.95 -18.15 -25.50
C VAL A 630 36.53 -19.22 -26.40
N THR A 631 37.28 -20.14 -25.83
CA THR A 631 37.87 -21.29 -26.52
C THR A 631 37.44 -22.59 -25.86
N LYS A 632 37.52 -23.73 -26.57
CA LYS A 632 37.16 -25.05 -26.02
C LYS A 632 38.39 -25.94 -25.98
N ALA A 633 38.74 -26.42 -24.79
CA ALA A 633 39.87 -27.30 -24.55
C ALA A 633 39.40 -28.53 -23.76
N ASP A 634 39.69 -29.74 -24.28
CA ASP A 634 39.29 -31.04 -23.73
C ASP A 634 37.78 -31.23 -23.40
N GLY A 635 36.92 -30.31 -23.85
CA GLY A 635 35.47 -30.30 -23.64
C GLY A 635 34.96 -29.14 -22.77
N GLU A 636 35.84 -28.47 -22.03
CA GLU A 636 35.54 -27.34 -21.15
C GLU A 636 35.70 -25.99 -21.85
N GLU A 637 35.00 -24.95 -21.37
CA GLU A 637 35.21 -23.57 -21.82
C GLU A 637 36.42 -22.94 -21.12
N VAL A 638 37.34 -22.39 -21.91
CA VAL A 638 38.51 -21.64 -21.45
C VAL A 638 38.37 -20.20 -21.92
N LEU A 639 38.27 -19.29 -20.94
CA LEU A 639 38.09 -17.86 -21.15
C LEU A 639 39.43 -17.13 -21.01
N THR A 640 39.85 -16.41 -22.05
CA THR A 640 41.11 -15.66 -22.07
C THR A 640 40.87 -14.16 -22.33
N PRO A 641 41.31 -13.24 -21.45
CA PRO A 641 41.14 -11.80 -21.66
C PRO A 641 41.80 -11.29 -22.95
N VAL A 642 41.06 -10.49 -23.70
CA VAL A 642 41.57 -9.85 -24.94
C VAL A 642 42.35 -8.59 -24.56
N GLU A 643 43.66 -8.72 -24.38
CA GLU A 643 44.52 -7.62 -23.92
C GLU A 643 44.37 -6.35 -24.78
N GLY A 644 44.09 -5.22 -24.12
CA GLY A 644 43.96 -3.91 -24.76
C GLY A 644 42.62 -3.63 -25.44
N ALA A 645 41.68 -4.58 -25.48
CA ALA A 645 40.34 -4.34 -25.99
C ALA A 645 39.56 -3.38 -25.07
N GLN A 646 38.87 -2.41 -25.67
CA GLN A 646 37.96 -1.49 -24.97
C GLN A 646 36.49 -1.90 -25.22
N ALA A 647 35.54 -1.23 -24.56
CA ALA A 647 34.11 -1.52 -24.73
C ALA A 647 33.67 -1.49 -26.21
N GLU A 648 34.24 -0.58 -27.02
CA GLU A 648 34.30 -0.72 -28.48
C GLU A 648 35.67 -1.30 -28.87
N TYR A 649 35.68 -2.43 -29.57
CA TYR A 649 36.89 -3.15 -30.00
C TYR A 649 36.78 -3.48 -31.49
N LYS A 650 37.89 -3.36 -32.22
CA LYS A 650 37.94 -3.59 -33.68
C LYS A 650 39.06 -4.57 -34.04
N PHE A 651 38.76 -5.49 -34.94
CA PHE A 651 39.69 -6.52 -35.43
C PHE A 651 39.28 -6.99 -36.83
N ASN A 652 40.18 -7.67 -37.54
CA ASN A 652 39.85 -8.32 -38.81
C ASN A 652 39.40 -9.76 -38.57
N ALA A 653 38.51 -10.27 -39.43
CA ALA A 653 38.25 -11.70 -39.56
C ALA A 653 39.50 -12.44 -40.10
N GLU A 654 40.31 -12.98 -39.19
CA GLU A 654 41.56 -13.73 -39.48
C GLU A 654 41.54 -15.17 -38.89
N SER A 655 40.56 -15.46 -38.03
CA SER A 655 40.22 -16.80 -37.52
C SER A 655 38.75 -16.82 -37.09
N ASP A 656 38.19 -18.00 -36.84
CA ASP A 656 36.95 -18.11 -36.07
C ASP A 656 37.19 -17.53 -34.65
N ARG A 657 36.20 -16.83 -34.08
CA ARG A 657 36.30 -16.21 -32.73
C ARG A 657 34.95 -16.20 -32.03
N VAL A 658 34.98 -16.29 -30.70
CA VAL A 658 33.81 -16.09 -29.82
C VAL A 658 34.20 -15.10 -28.73
N LEU A 659 33.52 -13.96 -28.65
CA LEU A 659 33.85 -12.86 -27.73
C LEU A 659 32.72 -12.59 -26.73
N ARG A 660 33.01 -12.86 -25.46
CA ARG A 660 32.13 -12.67 -24.31
C ARG A 660 32.43 -11.31 -23.67
N ALA A 661 31.44 -10.43 -23.59
CA ALA A 661 31.56 -9.19 -22.81
C ALA A 661 31.30 -9.49 -21.32
N GLU A 662 32.22 -9.06 -20.46
CA GLU A 662 31.96 -9.01 -19.02
C GLU A 662 31.55 -7.60 -18.59
N PHE A 663 30.54 -7.56 -17.73
CA PHE A 663 30.06 -6.37 -17.05
C PHE A 663 30.14 -6.59 -15.53
N ARG A 664 30.21 -5.50 -14.77
CA ARG A 664 30.20 -5.54 -13.29
C ARG A 664 29.43 -4.35 -12.74
N LEU A 665 29.01 -4.41 -11.47
CA LEU A 665 28.35 -3.29 -10.81
C LEU A 665 29.24 -2.03 -10.89
N ALA A 666 28.67 -0.91 -11.34
CA ALA A 666 29.35 0.37 -11.34
C ALA A 666 29.51 0.88 -9.89
N PRO A 667 30.70 1.32 -9.47
CA PRO A 667 30.92 1.81 -8.11
C PRO A 667 30.16 3.13 -7.90
N VAL A 668 29.11 3.07 -7.06
CA VAL A 668 28.28 4.24 -6.72
C VAL A 668 29.12 5.30 -6.00
N PRO A 669 29.19 6.55 -6.49
CA PRO A 669 29.97 7.61 -5.84
C PRO A 669 29.37 7.99 -4.48
N GLU A 670 30.12 7.77 -3.41
CA GLU A 670 29.66 8.03 -2.05
C GLU A 670 29.44 9.54 -1.82
N THR A 671 28.20 9.92 -1.56
CA THR A 671 27.85 11.30 -1.21
C THR A 671 28.06 11.52 0.28
N TYR A 672 28.97 12.44 0.62
CA TYR A 672 29.20 12.91 1.98
C TYR A 672 28.63 14.32 2.17
N TYR A 673 28.08 14.56 3.36
CA TYR A 673 27.65 15.88 3.85
C TYR A 673 28.44 16.26 5.10
N ARG A 674 28.51 17.57 5.36
CA ARG A 674 29.21 18.12 6.51
C ARG A 674 28.25 18.60 7.59
N VAL A 675 28.45 18.11 8.81
CA VAL A 675 27.83 18.60 10.03
C VAL A 675 28.83 19.51 10.76
N VAL A 676 28.33 20.58 11.38
CA VAL A 676 29.10 21.47 12.27
C VAL A 676 28.26 21.76 13.50
N VAL A 677 28.87 21.75 14.68
CA VAL A 677 28.28 22.27 15.93
C VAL A 677 29.10 23.44 16.46
N GLN A 678 28.42 24.40 17.09
CA GLN A 678 29.04 25.53 17.81
C GLN A 678 28.20 25.89 19.04
N SER A 679 28.82 26.49 20.06
CA SER A 679 28.10 27.09 21.19
C SER A 679 27.67 28.52 20.84
N ASN A 680 26.58 29.03 21.41
CA ASN A 680 26.24 30.45 21.30
C ASN A 680 27.22 31.34 22.10
N ASP A 681 27.73 30.84 23.22
CA ASP A 681 28.85 31.41 23.97
C ASP A 681 29.63 30.29 24.68
N GLU A 682 30.90 30.10 24.28
CA GLU A 682 31.80 29.09 24.87
C GLU A 682 32.03 29.29 26.38
N ASN A 683 31.75 30.47 26.93
CA ASN A 683 31.80 30.73 28.37
C ASN A 683 30.61 30.13 29.13
N MET A 684 29.45 29.97 28.47
CA MET A 684 28.22 29.46 29.07
C MET A 684 28.09 27.93 28.93
N GLY A 685 28.63 27.35 27.87
CA GLY A 685 28.56 25.91 27.65
C GLY A 685 29.40 25.45 26.45
N THR A 686 29.63 24.14 26.39
CA THR A 686 30.42 23.47 25.35
C THR A 686 29.57 22.48 24.55
N VAL A 687 29.92 22.26 23.30
CA VAL A 687 29.24 21.32 22.39
C VAL A 687 30.22 20.37 21.72
N SER A 688 29.75 19.19 21.34
CA SER A 688 30.52 18.13 20.68
C SER A 688 29.66 17.32 19.70
N MET A 689 30.29 16.47 18.88
CA MET A 689 29.63 15.53 17.98
C MET A 689 30.43 14.22 17.89
N ASP A 690 29.82 13.13 17.37
CA ASP A 690 30.47 11.81 17.27
C ASP A 690 31.66 11.74 16.29
N LYS A 691 31.84 12.74 15.42
CA LYS A 691 32.98 12.82 14.48
C LYS A 691 33.66 14.18 14.46
N GLU A 692 34.94 14.22 14.85
CA GLU A 692 35.74 15.46 14.85
C GLU A 692 35.91 16.11 13.46
N ASP A 693 35.83 15.34 12.37
CA ASP A 693 35.91 15.88 10.99
C ASP A 693 34.60 16.50 10.47
N GLY A 694 33.48 16.15 11.13
CA GLY A 694 32.12 16.50 10.71
C GLY A 694 31.64 15.79 9.43
N ALA A 695 32.27 14.70 8.99
CA ALA A 695 32.01 14.07 7.70
C ALA A 695 31.08 12.84 7.80
N TYR A 696 29.85 12.98 7.29
CA TYR A 696 28.82 11.95 7.36
C TYR A 696 28.39 11.52 5.95
N LYS A 697 28.40 10.22 5.69
CA LYS A 697 27.83 9.65 4.46
C LYS A 697 26.31 9.87 4.49
N LYS A 698 25.72 10.23 3.34
CA LYS A 698 24.28 10.50 3.21
C LYS A 698 23.45 9.36 3.83
N GLY A 699 22.55 9.73 4.74
CA GLY A 699 21.64 8.80 5.42
C GLY A 699 22.16 8.18 6.71
N VAL A 700 23.41 8.45 7.12
CA VAL A 700 23.95 8.06 8.44
C VAL A 700 23.43 9.02 9.51
N THR A 701 23.19 8.52 10.73
CA THR A 701 22.85 9.32 11.91
C THR A 701 24.08 10.04 12.44
N ALA A 702 23.97 11.34 12.70
CA ALA A 702 24.93 12.11 13.50
C ALA A 702 24.38 12.28 14.92
N TYR A 703 25.29 12.30 15.89
CA TYR A 703 25.00 12.50 17.32
C TYR A 703 25.73 13.76 17.78
N VAL A 704 25.01 14.66 18.46
CA VAL A 704 25.55 15.91 18.99
C VAL A 704 25.21 16.05 20.47
N LYS A 705 26.12 16.61 21.26
CA LYS A 705 25.95 16.77 22.71
C LYS A 705 26.33 18.19 23.17
N ALA A 706 25.54 18.73 24.09
CA ALA A 706 25.75 20.00 24.78
C ALA A 706 25.97 19.76 26.27
N GLU A 707 26.92 20.49 26.88
CA GLU A 707 27.20 20.46 28.31
C GLU A 707 27.32 21.90 28.83
N ALA A 708 26.42 22.29 29.73
CA ALA A 708 26.36 23.63 30.32
C ALA A 708 27.42 23.80 31.43
N LYS A 709 27.91 25.03 31.61
CA LYS A 709 28.84 25.38 32.69
C LYS A 709 28.09 25.89 33.92
N GLU A 710 28.77 25.87 35.07
CA GLU A 710 28.21 26.32 36.35
C GLU A 710 27.61 27.74 36.25
N GLY A 711 26.34 27.88 36.67
CA GLY A 711 25.56 29.13 36.54
C GLY A 711 24.75 29.28 35.24
N PHE A 712 24.85 28.31 34.31
CA PHE A 712 24.14 28.33 33.02
C PHE A 712 23.33 27.06 32.81
N GLU A 713 22.29 27.15 31.98
CA GLU A 713 21.50 26.02 31.50
C GLU A 713 21.43 25.98 29.97
N PHE A 714 21.25 24.77 29.43
CA PHE A 714 21.03 24.54 28.00
C PHE A 714 19.56 24.78 27.64
N VAL A 715 19.32 25.38 26.47
CA VAL A 715 17.98 25.83 26.03
C VAL A 715 17.49 25.05 24.81
N GLY A 716 18.42 24.64 23.93
CA GLY A 716 18.12 23.83 22.75
C GLY A 716 19.12 23.99 21.61
N TRP A 717 19.01 23.10 20.63
CA TRP A 717 19.74 23.14 19.37
C TRP A 717 18.97 23.93 18.32
N LYS A 718 19.66 24.76 17.53
CA LYS A 718 19.06 25.56 16.45
C LYS A 718 19.87 25.41 15.16
N GLU A 719 19.22 25.09 14.04
CA GLU A 719 19.91 25.08 12.75
C GLU A 719 20.11 26.53 12.25
N LYS A 720 21.31 26.80 11.73
CA LYS A 720 21.74 28.12 11.25
C LYS A 720 20.74 28.75 10.27
N GLY A 721 20.14 29.86 10.71
CA GLY A 721 19.16 30.63 9.94
C GLY A 721 17.69 30.34 10.28
N GLN A 722 17.42 29.35 11.13
CA GLN A 722 16.10 29.13 11.71
C GLN A 722 15.93 29.95 13.00
N THR A 723 14.68 30.21 13.40
CA THR A 723 14.33 30.88 14.67
C THR A 723 13.94 29.91 15.78
N GLU A 724 13.49 28.71 15.42
CA GLU A 724 13.00 27.67 16.34
C GLU A 724 14.11 26.65 16.67
N TYR A 725 13.86 25.81 17.67
CA TYR A 725 14.80 24.76 18.09
C TYR A 725 14.48 23.44 17.38
N VAL A 726 15.50 22.77 16.83
CA VAL A 726 15.37 21.45 16.20
C VAL A 726 15.36 20.30 17.21
N SER A 727 15.80 20.56 18.45
CA SER A 727 15.59 19.75 19.65
C SER A 727 15.87 20.62 20.89
N LYS A 728 15.27 20.28 22.03
CA LYS A 728 15.58 20.87 23.35
C LYS A 728 16.49 19.99 24.21
N ASP A 729 16.77 18.77 23.74
CA ASP A 729 17.52 17.76 24.47
C ASP A 729 19.03 18.04 24.34
N ALA A 730 19.75 17.96 25.46
CA ALA A 730 21.20 18.21 25.46
C ALA A 730 21.97 17.19 24.61
N GLU A 731 21.46 15.97 24.47
CA GLU A 731 21.93 14.95 23.53
C GLU A 731 20.89 14.80 22.41
N TYR A 732 21.30 15.04 21.15
CA TYR A 732 20.41 15.06 19.98
C TYR A 732 20.98 14.21 18.85
N GLN A 733 20.13 13.42 18.20
CA GLN A 733 20.49 12.54 17.09
C GLN A 733 19.61 12.83 15.86
N PHE A 734 20.22 12.88 14.67
CA PHE A 734 19.48 13.14 13.43
C PHE A 734 20.14 12.51 12.19
N LYS A 735 19.33 12.18 11.17
CA LYS A 735 19.77 11.52 9.94
C LYS A 735 20.32 12.55 8.94
N VAL A 736 21.60 12.46 8.57
CA VAL A 736 22.26 13.48 7.76
C VAL A 736 21.88 13.35 6.28
N THR A 737 21.00 14.25 5.82
CA THR A 737 20.47 14.30 4.44
C THR A 737 20.96 15.51 3.62
N LYS A 738 21.63 16.46 4.28
CA LYS A 738 22.20 17.70 3.74
C LYS A 738 23.39 18.14 4.60
N ASN A 739 24.10 19.19 4.19
CA ASN A 739 24.99 19.91 5.11
C ASN A 739 24.15 20.63 6.17
N THR A 740 24.59 20.59 7.43
CA THR A 740 23.87 21.16 8.57
C THR A 740 24.85 21.84 9.54
N GLU A 741 24.48 23.03 10.00
CA GLU A 741 25.22 23.78 11.02
C GLU A 741 24.27 24.04 12.20
N LEU A 742 24.58 23.46 13.37
CA LEU A 742 23.79 23.62 14.59
C LEU A 742 24.50 24.54 15.59
N THR A 743 23.76 25.45 16.19
CA THR A 743 24.16 26.16 17.41
C THR A 743 23.47 25.51 18.60
N GLY A 744 24.23 25.14 19.64
CA GLY A 744 23.68 24.88 20.97
C GLY A 744 23.53 26.18 21.74
N GLU A 745 22.32 26.53 22.15
CA GLU A 745 22.05 27.76 22.89
C GLU A 745 22.00 27.51 24.40
N PHE A 746 22.83 28.25 25.14
CA PHE A 746 22.87 28.31 26.60
C PHE A 746 22.41 29.69 27.10
N LYS A 747 21.90 29.77 28.33
CA LYS A 747 21.57 31.03 29.03
C LYS A 747 21.91 30.94 30.51
N ALA A 748 22.03 32.08 31.18
CA ALA A 748 22.23 32.11 32.63
C ALA A 748 20.99 31.60 33.39
N VAL A 749 21.20 30.94 34.53
CA VAL A 749 20.15 30.56 35.47
C VAL A 749 19.82 31.78 36.34
N GLU A 750 18.56 32.23 36.30
CA GLU A 750 18.11 33.36 37.13
C GLU A 750 17.93 32.93 38.58
N VAL A 751 18.65 33.57 39.49
CA VAL A 751 18.52 33.36 40.94
C VAL A 751 17.35 34.21 41.46
N PRO A 752 16.37 33.65 42.20
CA PRO A 752 15.25 34.43 42.74
C PRO A 752 15.72 35.58 43.66
N HIS A 753 15.20 36.79 43.45
CA HIS A 753 15.48 37.93 44.33
C HIS A 753 14.80 37.75 45.68
N VAL A 754 15.61 37.68 46.75
CA VAL A 754 15.13 37.66 48.13
C VAL A 754 15.13 39.11 48.65
N PRO A 755 13.97 39.68 49.02
CA PRO A 755 13.87 41.09 49.38
C PRO A 755 14.60 41.41 50.68
N GLY A 756 15.37 42.49 50.67
CA GLY A 756 16.17 42.92 51.84
C GLY A 756 15.32 43.59 52.92
N ALA A 757 15.85 43.70 54.14
CA ALA A 757 15.11 44.22 55.31
C ALA A 757 14.53 45.64 55.08
N GLN A 758 15.22 46.48 54.31
CA GLN A 758 14.74 47.81 53.96
C GLN A 758 13.61 47.79 52.91
N GLU A 759 13.59 46.80 52.01
CA GLU A 759 12.53 46.64 51.00
C GLU A 759 11.23 46.17 51.67
N ILE A 760 11.34 45.16 52.56
CA ILE A 760 10.23 44.68 53.40
C ILE A 760 9.69 45.82 54.28
N LEU A 761 10.57 46.59 54.91
CA LEU A 761 10.17 47.75 55.72
C LEU A 761 9.47 48.84 54.89
N ASN A 762 9.95 49.12 53.68
CA ASN A 762 9.33 50.11 52.80
C ASN A 762 7.91 49.71 52.38
N ASP A 763 7.66 48.42 52.09
CA ASP A 763 6.32 47.88 51.81
C ASP A 763 5.38 48.03 53.02
N ILE A 764 5.83 47.67 54.22
CA ILE A 764 5.05 47.79 55.46
C ILE A 764 4.57 49.24 55.69
N LEU A 765 5.46 50.21 55.44
CA LEU A 765 5.16 51.64 55.59
C LEU A 765 4.26 52.16 54.47
N ALA A 766 4.59 51.86 53.20
CA ALA A 766 3.84 52.36 52.04
C ALA A 766 2.39 51.85 52.02
N ASN A 767 2.18 50.58 52.40
CA ASN A 767 0.88 49.94 52.46
C ASN A 767 0.20 50.05 53.84
N ASN A 768 0.73 50.87 54.76
CA ASN A 768 0.18 51.14 56.10
C ASN A 768 -0.18 49.84 56.87
N LYS A 769 0.68 48.81 56.81
CA LYS A 769 0.39 47.46 57.34
C LYS A 769 0.42 47.36 58.88
N ILE A 770 0.60 48.47 59.58
CA ILE A 770 0.48 48.59 61.04
C ILE A 770 -0.68 49.55 61.34
N PRO A 771 -1.61 49.20 62.25
CA PRO A 771 -2.74 50.07 62.58
C PRO A 771 -2.30 51.47 63.03
N SER A 772 -2.76 52.50 62.33
CA SER A 772 -2.54 53.91 62.70
C SER A 772 -3.40 54.37 63.89
N GLU A 773 -4.44 53.60 64.23
CA GLU A 773 -5.28 53.79 65.41
C GLU A 773 -5.57 52.44 66.09
N VAL A 774 -5.57 52.44 67.43
CA VAL A 774 -5.91 51.30 68.29
C VAL A 774 -7.02 51.70 69.25
N LYS A 775 -8.10 50.92 69.27
CA LYS A 775 -9.28 51.17 70.12
C LYS A 775 -9.01 50.85 71.58
N ALA A 776 -9.70 51.56 72.49
CA ALA A 776 -9.66 51.30 73.92
C ALA A 776 -9.99 49.83 74.23
N GLY A 777 -9.24 49.19 75.13
CA GLY A 777 -9.40 47.77 75.47
C GLY A 777 -8.73 46.78 74.52
N THR A 778 -8.03 47.22 73.47
CA THR A 778 -7.18 46.32 72.66
C THR A 778 -6.00 45.82 73.50
N GLU A 779 -5.77 44.51 73.56
CA GLU A 779 -4.69 43.94 74.40
C GLU A 779 -3.28 44.02 73.78
N ARG A 780 -3.17 44.03 72.44
CA ARG A 780 -1.89 43.97 71.72
C ARG A 780 -1.95 44.66 70.37
N LEU A 781 -0.89 45.37 70.01
CA LEU A 781 -0.68 45.92 68.67
C LEU A 781 -0.35 44.78 67.70
N ALA A 782 -1.10 44.67 66.61
CA ALA A 782 -0.81 43.74 65.53
C ALA A 782 0.40 44.23 64.72
N LEU A 783 1.38 43.34 64.51
CA LEU A 783 2.43 43.52 63.52
C LEU A 783 2.10 42.65 62.30
N PRO A 784 2.40 43.11 61.07
CA PRO A 784 2.16 42.33 59.85
C PRO A 784 3.11 41.13 59.76
N GLU A 785 2.68 40.12 59.01
CA GLU A 785 3.54 39.00 58.61
C GLU A 785 4.66 39.48 57.66
N VAL A 786 5.79 38.78 57.70
CA VAL A 786 6.98 39.04 56.87
C VAL A 786 7.42 37.74 56.18
N PRO A 787 8.18 37.80 55.05
CA PRO A 787 8.61 36.62 54.32
C PRO A 787 9.33 35.59 55.20
N GLU A 788 9.20 34.31 54.86
CA GLU A 788 9.76 33.20 55.65
C GLU A 788 11.26 33.37 55.92
N GLY A 789 11.67 33.13 57.17
CA GLY A 789 13.04 33.37 57.65
C GLY A 789 13.38 34.84 57.97
N SER A 790 12.53 35.80 57.63
CA SER A 790 12.63 37.20 58.09
C SER A 790 11.90 37.39 59.43
N LYS A 791 12.16 38.51 60.12
CA LYS A 791 11.56 38.83 61.43
C LYS A 791 11.19 40.30 61.56
N ILE A 792 10.05 40.60 62.19
CA ILE A 792 9.66 41.95 62.62
C ILE A 792 9.50 42.00 64.15
N GLU A 793 9.91 43.11 64.77
CA GLU A 793 9.76 43.36 66.21
C GLU A 793 9.71 44.85 66.55
N ILE A 794 9.18 45.19 67.74
CA ILE A 794 9.18 46.56 68.28
C ILE A 794 10.43 46.75 69.13
N VAL A 795 11.22 47.78 68.86
CA VAL A 795 12.52 48.02 69.51
C VAL A 795 12.59 49.29 70.36
N ALA A 796 11.65 50.21 70.20
CA ALA A 796 11.44 51.36 71.10
C ALA A 796 9.99 51.86 71.01
N VAL A 797 9.51 52.52 72.06
CA VAL A 797 8.18 53.15 72.12
C VAL A 797 8.27 54.48 72.89
N ASN A 798 7.55 55.51 72.44
CA ASN A 798 7.50 56.82 73.08
C ASN A 798 6.09 57.45 72.97
N PRO A 799 5.39 57.79 74.06
CA PRO A 799 5.79 57.61 75.46
C PRO A 799 5.80 56.14 75.89
N GLU A 800 6.77 55.78 76.74
CA GLU A 800 6.86 54.44 77.33
C GLU A 800 5.64 54.13 78.21
N GLY A 801 5.23 52.85 78.22
CA GLY A 801 4.19 52.32 79.11
C GLY A 801 2.77 52.24 78.52
N ILE A 802 2.51 52.83 77.35
CA ILE A 802 1.22 52.67 76.64
C ILE A 802 1.26 51.49 75.67
N ILE A 803 2.38 51.31 74.95
CA ILE A 803 2.66 50.11 74.14
C ILE A 803 4.00 49.53 74.61
N GLY A 804 4.06 48.21 74.81
CA GLY A 804 5.26 47.48 75.18
C GLY A 804 6.09 47.04 73.97
N LEU A 805 7.36 46.67 74.20
CA LEU A 805 8.21 46.05 73.18
C LEU A 805 7.73 44.64 72.78
N ASP A 806 6.97 43.99 73.67
CA ASP A 806 6.20 42.78 73.40
C ASP A 806 4.90 43.05 72.62
N GLY A 807 4.67 44.31 72.19
CA GLY A 807 3.47 44.78 71.51
C GLY A 807 2.24 44.93 72.41
N LYS A 808 2.34 44.65 73.72
CA LYS A 808 1.17 44.73 74.62
C LYS A 808 0.70 46.17 74.76
N VAL A 809 -0.60 46.40 74.65
CA VAL A 809 -1.22 47.73 74.74
C VAL A 809 -1.87 47.90 76.12
N THR A 810 -1.76 49.10 76.67
CA THR A 810 -2.41 49.52 77.93
C THR A 810 -3.25 50.76 77.63
N THR A 811 -4.56 50.69 77.86
CA THR A 811 -5.48 51.81 77.56
C THR A 811 -5.12 53.06 78.39
N PRO A 812 -4.88 54.22 77.77
CA PRO A 812 -4.66 55.48 78.48
C PRO A 812 -5.97 56.11 78.98
N GLU A 813 -5.90 57.09 79.88
CA GLU A 813 -7.09 57.83 80.31
C GLU A 813 -7.68 58.75 79.23
N ASN A 814 -6.84 59.20 78.29
CA ASN A 814 -7.21 60.07 77.16
C ASN A 814 -6.49 59.59 75.90
N ASP A 815 -7.06 59.86 74.73
CA ASP A 815 -6.46 59.57 73.43
C ASP A 815 -5.01 60.07 73.36
N THR A 816 -4.08 59.14 73.13
CA THR A 816 -2.64 59.42 73.18
C THR A 816 -1.94 58.93 71.92
N ASP A 817 -1.20 59.83 71.28
CA ASP A 817 -0.27 59.50 70.21
C ASP A 817 0.96 58.76 70.76
N VAL A 818 1.21 57.56 70.22
CA VAL A 818 2.38 56.73 70.56
C VAL A 818 3.23 56.53 69.31
N ILE A 819 4.52 56.82 69.40
CA ILE A 819 5.50 56.51 68.37
C ILE A 819 6.10 55.14 68.70
N VAL A 820 6.06 54.22 67.74
CA VAL A 820 6.53 52.83 67.85
C VAL A 820 7.65 52.62 66.83
N THR A 821 8.88 52.42 67.28
CA THR A 821 10.00 52.06 66.41
C THR A 821 9.96 50.57 66.12
N ILE A 822 9.69 50.20 64.88
CA ILE A 822 9.80 48.82 64.40
C ILE A 822 11.20 48.54 63.86
N GLN A 823 11.63 47.28 63.98
CA GLN A 823 12.80 46.72 63.33
C GLN A 823 12.37 45.53 62.48
N VAL A 824 12.78 45.53 61.20
CA VAL A 824 12.73 44.36 60.33
C VAL A 824 14.13 43.79 60.20
N THR A 825 14.26 42.47 60.24
CA THR A 825 15.49 41.71 60.00
C THR A 825 15.24 40.74 58.84
N ASP A 826 16.11 40.73 57.84
CA ASP A 826 16.00 39.78 56.71
C ASP A 826 16.73 38.45 56.99
N THR A 827 16.60 37.52 56.04
CA THR A 827 17.20 36.17 56.09
C THR A 827 18.74 36.18 56.16
N ASN A 828 19.40 37.28 55.80
CA ASN A 828 20.84 37.46 55.91
C ASN A 828 21.26 38.13 57.23
N GLY A 829 20.29 38.47 58.09
CA GLY A 829 20.52 39.12 59.39
C GLY A 829 20.75 40.62 59.30
N ALA A 830 20.54 41.27 58.16
CA ALA A 830 20.61 42.72 58.06
C ALA A 830 19.30 43.34 58.60
N THR A 831 19.41 44.54 59.21
CA THR A 831 18.29 45.17 59.93
C THR A 831 17.95 46.55 59.40
N ALA A 832 16.66 46.85 59.24
CA ALA A 832 16.12 48.17 58.93
C ALA A 832 15.16 48.64 60.04
N LYS A 833 14.99 49.96 60.22
CA LYS A 833 14.12 50.55 61.26
C LYS A 833 13.31 51.75 60.77
N ALA A 834 12.11 51.90 61.29
CA ALA A 834 11.29 53.11 61.12
C ALA A 834 10.37 53.35 62.32
N ASP A 835 10.00 54.61 62.50
CA ASP A 835 9.06 55.08 63.52
C ASP A 835 7.64 55.17 62.93
N VAL A 836 6.68 54.44 63.50
CA VAL A 836 5.27 54.46 63.13
C VAL A 836 4.47 55.16 64.22
N LYS A 837 3.59 56.09 63.85
CA LYS A 837 2.71 56.81 64.78
C LYS A 837 1.36 56.08 64.88
N VAL A 838 1.01 55.69 66.10
CA VAL A 838 -0.21 54.94 66.45
C VAL A 838 -1.00 55.73 67.48
N LEU A 839 -2.24 56.09 67.17
CA LEU A 839 -3.15 56.73 68.11
C LEU A 839 -3.82 55.67 68.99
N VAL A 840 -3.61 55.68 70.31
CA VAL A 840 -4.28 54.77 71.24
C VAL A 840 -5.43 55.52 71.92
N ARG A 841 -6.68 55.08 71.68
CA ARG A 841 -7.90 55.68 72.26
C ARG A 841 -8.00 55.42 73.76
N GLY A 842 -8.48 56.41 74.51
CA GLY A 842 -8.63 56.33 75.96
C GLY A 842 -10.04 55.97 76.45
N GLU A 843 -10.18 55.59 77.72
CA GLU A 843 -11.45 55.10 78.29
C GLU A 843 -12.60 56.13 78.37
N LYS A 844 -12.37 57.39 78.00
CA LYS A 844 -13.31 58.52 78.16
C LYS A 844 -13.75 59.17 76.86
N SER A 845 -13.36 58.63 75.70
CA SER A 845 -13.58 59.23 74.38
C SER A 845 -14.95 58.89 73.76
N ASP A 846 -16.06 59.30 74.37
CA ASP A 846 -17.40 59.08 73.78
C ASP A 846 -18.44 60.16 74.14
N PRO A 847 -18.88 60.98 73.16
CA PRO A 847 -20.14 61.73 73.22
C PRO A 847 -21.02 61.60 71.95
N ASP A 848 -22.27 61.19 72.16
CA ASP A 848 -23.37 61.10 71.19
C ASP A 848 -23.94 62.50 70.81
N PRO A 849 -24.99 62.66 69.97
CA PRO A 849 -24.90 62.92 68.53
C PRO A 849 -25.30 64.36 68.10
N ASN A 850 -25.06 64.63 66.80
CA ASN A 850 -25.61 65.70 65.91
C ASN A 850 -26.65 66.70 66.50
N PRO A 851 -26.38 68.01 66.42
CA PRO A 851 -27.30 68.85 65.61
C PRO A 851 -26.65 69.96 64.76
N ASN A 852 -27.24 70.20 63.58
CA ASN A 852 -27.07 71.39 62.73
C ASN A 852 -27.73 72.64 63.39
N PRO A 853 -27.22 73.89 63.20
CA PRO A 853 -27.76 74.73 62.12
C PRO A 853 -26.81 75.73 61.42
N ASP A 854 -27.28 76.17 60.24
CA ASP A 854 -26.93 77.29 59.34
C ASP A 854 -26.91 78.71 60.04
N PRO A 855 -26.56 79.87 59.41
CA PRO A 855 -26.54 80.15 57.96
C PRO A 855 -25.50 81.13 57.33
N ASP A 856 -25.60 81.23 56.01
CA ASP A 856 -25.50 82.43 55.15
C ASP A 856 -24.12 82.99 54.67
N SER A 857 -23.83 82.85 53.37
CA SER A 857 -23.98 83.98 52.42
C SER A 857 -23.77 83.59 50.95
N ASN A 858 -24.81 83.78 50.13
CA ASN A 858 -24.79 83.71 48.66
C ASN A 858 -24.73 85.15 48.06
N PRO A 859 -24.49 85.39 46.74
CA PRO A 859 -25.64 85.40 45.82
C PRO A 859 -25.39 85.07 44.32
N ASN A 860 -26.18 84.11 43.81
CA ASN A 860 -26.86 84.10 42.50
C ASN A 860 -26.09 83.92 41.16
N PRO A 861 -26.78 83.53 40.05
CA PRO A 861 -28.14 82.98 39.95
C PRO A 861 -28.29 81.66 39.16
N ASP A 862 -29.38 80.95 39.50
CA ASP A 862 -30.06 79.83 38.83
C ASP A 862 -30.68 80.27 37.44
N PRO A 863 -31.08 79.39 36.48
CA PRO A 863 -32.00 78.24 36.63
C PRO A 863 -31.45 76.85 36.21
N GLY A 864 -31.81 75.80 36.96
CA GLY A 864 -31.69 74.37 36.61
C GLY A 864 -32.76 73.86 35.63
N PRO A 865 -33.44 72.69 35.85
CA PRO A 865 -33.59 71.95 37.11
C PRO A 865 -32.98 70.53 37.09
N ASP A 866 -33.18 69.82 38.21
CA ASP A 866 -32.80 68.43 38.49
C ASP A 866 -33.65 67.36 37.76
N ASP A 867 -33.19 66.11 37.81
CA ASP A 867 -34.00 65.00 38.37
C ASP A 867 -33.13 63.78 38.76
N ASP A 868 -33.01 63.61 40.08
CA ASP A 868 -32.99 62.39 40.90
C ASP A 868 -32.28 61.03 40.55
N HIS A 869 -31.58 60.57 41.59
CA HIS A 869 -31.49 59.19 42.15
C HIS A 869 -30.49 58.11 41.66
N ASN A 870 -29.71 57.65 42.66
CA ASN A 870 -29.14 56.32 42.94
C ASN A 870 -28.59 55.41 41.81
N GLY A 871 -27.38 54.88 42.06
CA GLY A 871 -26.86 53.70 41.39
C GLY A 871 -26.98 52.41 42.23
N ASN A 872 -26.10 51.46 41.90
CA ASN A 872 -25.91 50.12 42.46
C ASN A 872 -26.79 48.99 41.87
N ASP A 873 -26.14 48.23 40.99
CA ASP A 873 -26.30 46.80 40.65
C ASP A 873 -27.53 46.25 39.90
N ASN A 874 -27.16 45.41 38.91
CA ASN A 874 -27.87 44.27 38.33
C ASN A 874 -29.08 44.47 37.39
N ASN A 875 -28.72 44.50 36.10
CA ASN A 875 -29.14 43.48 35.10
C ASN A 875 -30.53 43.63 34.44
N GLY A 876 -30.59 43.61 33.09
CA GLY A 876 -31.85 43.29 32.37
C GLY A 876 -32.23 44.01 31.06
N GLY A 877 -31.31 44.24 30.11
CA GLY A 877 -31.66 44.68 28.74
C GLY A 877 -32.08 46.17 28.59
N ASN A 878 -32.59 46.64 27.43
CA ASN A 878 -32.87 45.96 26.17
C ASN A 878 -32.96 46.99 25.00
N ASP A 879 -32.03 46.96 24.05
CA ASP A 879 -32.11 47.78 22.82
C ASP A 879 -33.04 47.11 21.79
N ASN A 880 -34.25 47.67 21.67
CA ASN A 880 -35.33 47.12 20.86
C ASN A 880 -35.11 47.28 19.34
N ASN A 881 -35.19 46.16 18.62
CA ASN A 881 -36.10 45.92 17.47
C ASN A 881 -36.00 46.89 16.25
N SER A 882 -35.82 46.49 14.99
CA SER A 882 -36.08 45.22 14.27
C SER A 882 -35.34 45.23 12.91
N GLY A 883 -35.05 44.12 12.22
CA GLY A 883 -35.21 42.70 12.56
C GLY A 883 -34.94 41.75 11.36
N ASN A 884 -35.19 40.44 11.57
CA ASN A 884 -35.37 39.35 10.59
C ASN A 884 -34.17 38.44 10.16
N ASN A 885 -33.83 37.49 11.06
CA ASN A 885 -33.65 36.02 10.84
C ASN A 885 -32.32 35.38 10.32
N ASN A 886 -31.62 34.71 11.29
CA ASN A 886 -30.97 33.38 11.33
C ASN A 886 -30.27 32.73 10.10
N GLY A 887 -29.12 32.05 10.26
CA GLY A 887 -28.25 31.91 11.44
C GLY A 887 -27.24 30.73 11.40
N GLY A 888 -26.19 30.75 12.25
CA GLY A 888 -25.31 29.58 12.52
C GLY A 888 -23.81 29.87 12.81
N SER A 889 -23.31 29.43 13.99
CA SER A 889 -21.89 29.17 14.33
C SER A 889 -20.92 30.34 14.67
N HIS A 890 -19.64 30.01 14.90
CA HIS A 890 -18.75 30.48 15.99
C HIS A 890 -17.25 30.20 15.68
N ASN A 891 -16.19 30.68 16.37
CA ASN A 891 -15.94 31.82 17.28
C ASN A 891 -14.41 31.87 17.66
N ASN A 892 -13.97 32.94 18.38
CA ASN A 892 -12.75 33.11 19.20
C ASN A 892 -11.37 33.49 18.58
N GLY A 893 -10.57 34.23 19.38
CA GLY A 893 -9.21 34.74 19.08
C GLY A 893 -8.65 35.65 20.21
N SER A 894 -7.42 36.19 20.10
CA SER A 894 -6.69 37.06 21.07
C SER A 894 -5.31 37.52 20.52
N THR A 895 -4.53 38.54 20.98
CA THR A 895 -4.68 39.79 21.79
C THR A 895 -3.40 40.67 21.70
N SER A 896 -3.45 41.94 22.18
CA SER A 896 -2.32 42.81 22.65
C SER A 896 -1.46 43.61 21.63
N GLY A 897 -0.71 44.61 22.12
CA GLY A 897 0.22 45.48 21.37
C GLY A 897 0.68 46.74 22.13
N SER A 898 1.69 47.48 21.65
CA SER A 898 2.08 48.84 22.14
C SER A 898 3.04 49.59 21.17
N HIS A 899 3.51 50.81 21.54
CA HIS A 899 4.10 51.84 20.65
C HIS A 899 5.63 51.86 20.51
N SER A 900 6.12 52.32 19.34
CA SER A 900 7.19 53.35 19.24
C SER A 900 7.14 54.08 17.88
N GLN A 901 7.74 55.27 17.75
CA GLN A 901 7.63 56.11 16.54
C GLN A 901 8.98 56.58 15.96
N SER A 902 9.11 56.40 14.64
CA SER A 902 9.82 57.24 13.64
C SER A 902 11.23 57.81 13.90
N VAL A 903 12.16 57.42 13.03
CA VAL A 903 13.14 58.34 12.40
C VAL A 903 13.00 58.19 10.86
N GLN A 904 13.35 59.22 10.09
CA GLN A 904 13.00 59.38 8.67
C GLN A 904 14.23 59.44 7.74
N THR A 905 13.98 59.32 6.43
CA THR A 905 14.93 59.36 5.28
C THR A 905 15.75 58.08 5.06
N GLY A 906 15.93 57.59 3.83
CA GLY A 906 15.33 57.99 2.55
C GLY A 906 15.90 57.19 1.37
N ASP A 907 15.19 57.18 0.22
CA ASP A 907 15.65 56.78 -1.13
C ASP A 907 16.26 55.35 -1.31
N ASN A 908 15.84 54.48 -2.23
CA ASN A 908 15.17 54.71 -3.52
C ASN A 908 14.58 53.41 -4.14
N ALA A 909 13.74 53.56 -5.17
CA ALA A 909 13.40 52.58 -6.22
C ALA A 909 12.66 51.26 -5.87
N ASN A 910 11.32 51.31 -5.98
CA ASN A 910 10.44 50.44 -6.80
C ASN A 910 11.05 49.13 -7.36
N VAL A 911 10.52 47.93 -7.10
CA VAL A 911 9.13 47.43 -7.33
C VAL A 911 8.64 47.56 -8.78
N ILE A 912 8.46 46.43 -9.47
CA ILE A 912 7.29 46.18 -10.33
C ILE A 912 7.10 44.66 -10.47
N MET A 913 5.83 44.25 -10.55
CA MET A 913 5.37 42.86 -10.59
C MET A 913 4.93 42.45 -12.01
N TRP A 914 5.22 41.19 -12.40
CA TRP A 914 4.37 40.27 -13.20
C TRP A 914 3.86 40.74 -14.60
N ALA A 915 3.57 39.90 -15.61
CA ALA A 915 3.81 38.48 -15.88
C ALA A 915 4.26 38.35 -17.38
N VAL A 916 4.10 37.27 -18.18
CA VAL A 916 2.84 36.77 -18.79
C VAL A 916 3.18 35.66 -19.83
N LEU A 917 2.40 34.56 -19.87
CA LEU A 917 2.13 33.58 -20.97
C LEU A 917 3.24 32.88 -21.82
N LEU A 918 3.24 31.53 -21.72
CA LEU A 918 2.98 30.50 -22.76
C LEU A 918 3.75 30.39 -24.12
N VAL A 919 4.12 29.13 -24.45
CA VAL A 919 4.44 28.50 -25.77
C VAL A 919 5.72 28.90 -26.54
N ALA A 920 6.66 27.95 -26.64
CA ALA A 920 7.42 27.59 -27.86
C ALA A 920 8.05 26.19 -27.71
N ALA A 921 8.41 25.51 -28.81
CA ALA A 921 8.90 24.13 -28.80
C ALA A 921 10.31 23.95 -29.42
N VAL A 922 10.99 22.89 -28.99
CA VAL A 922 12.07 22.08 -29.63
C VAL A 922 12.72 22.62 -30.92
N ALA A 923 14.05 22.83 -30.92
CA ALA A 923 14.99 22.30 -31.94
C ALA A 923 16.49 22.64 -31.73
N ALA A 924 17.36 21.70 -32.16
CA ALA A 924 18.67 21.88 -32.82
C ALA A 924 19.89 22.59 -32.14
N VAL A 925 20.72 21.77 -31.47
CA VAL A 925 22.12 21.41 -31.88
C VAL A 925 23.10 22.49 -32.40
N GLY A 926 24.25 22.60 -31.71
CA GLY A 926 25.57 22.91 -32.30
C GLY A 926 26.09 24.37 -32.17
N ALA A 927 27.41 24.64 -32.15
CA ALA A 927 28.60 23.76 -32.09
C ALA A 927 29.89 24.58 -31.77
N VAL A 928 31.04 23.87 -31.59
CA VAL A 928 32.44 24.37 -31.70
C VAL A 928 32.89 25.43 -30.65
N MET A 929 33.71 25.10 -29.64
CA MET A 929 35.12 24.62 -29.65
C MET A 929 36.16 25.65 -30.14
N ILE A 930 36.81 26.38 -29.22
CA ILE A 930 38.06 27.15 -29.43
C ILE A 930 38.49 27.73 -28.05
N ILE A 931 39.76 27.76 -27.59
CA ILE A 931 41.01 27.14 -28.09
C ILE A 931 42.20 27.32 -27.09
N ARG A 932 43.10 26.30 -26.97
CA ARG A 932 44.60 26.32 -26.73
C ARG A 932 45.10 25.49 -25.52
N ARG A 933 46.35 24.95 -25.48
CA ARG A 933 47.47 24.96 -26.46
C ARG A 933 48.42 23.74 -26.38
N LYS A 934 48.71 23.15 -27.56
CA LYS A 934 50.02 22.67 -28.09
C LYS A 934 50.94 21.73 -27.27
N LYS A 935 51.27 20.62 -27.97
CA LYS A 935 52.53 19.85 -27.95
C LYS A 935 52.77 18.99 -26.69
N LYS A 936 53.35 17.81 -26.84
CA LYS A 936 54.18 17.33 -27.97
C LYS A 936 53.60 16.11 -28.69
#